data_AF-A0A4V1XK29-F1
#
_entry.id   AF-A0A4V1XK29-F1
#
_cell.length_a   1.000
_cell.length_b   1.000
_cell.length_c   1.000
_cell.angle_alpha   90.00
_cell.angle_beta   90.00
_cell.angle_gamma   90.00
#
_symmetry.space_group_name_H-M   'P 1'
#
loop_
_entity.id
_entity.type
_entity.pdbx_description
1 polymer ?
#
loop_
_entity_poly.entity_id
_entity_poly.type
_entity_poly.pdbx_seq_one_letter_code
_entity_poly.pdbx_strand_id
1 'polypeptide(L)'
;MLVTKLAQWLALSTFVLLTAASDDSKPWEAYINSPSSRNIRPRSIKAISGDAVIHTSPDGVYTLQMKQGSQITLDFSYVGGLLSMTTSTSESVAENDPVPHFSLAFAESPAFIRAISDDTKAVPTQDYDKALNVTVAAGSQTYTMPRERFRGGFQYVTIHAFRSVTISDVVCELGYTPSQQNPRDWEGHFWTDDDELLVRAWYAGVFTAQTNIAPPHTSRWLPQVVDGWAYNATLGVEGPMLLDGAKRDRAVWSGDLGIAGTTAFLGLGSVGLESVYYALETMFYFQNETDGMLPYSGPTTGSWRRGSKSDVYHAWVLVACFNYAIYTGNETWIDIHWENITRGVEYVMQRLDNDVGLAEQVYDNDWARLGGGGYNSALNALNYHALASLSSLAADTATERNGREQQANDWSAAAARLKTAFNTVLWDESAKLYRDNETTAGARLFPQDGNSLALLYSLTTSREQSVAVSEALTRNWNNIGPVTPELPDTISTFISSVEVLAHYAADQAGTALKLMRRTWGYMLNSPLMTGTTLVEGMSANGSLAYRSMRSYNYDSAYTSLSHSWSTGPTQALSFKAVGLEIVGWKKWIFRPQPGDLKSLRTAYMSPMGEFEATVQLSDKGILGWTLDATLKTPEGTSGKMDLPFRCKTVTVNGWPVSWQKSVTGGGSLGLFINNEFVAAKSGETIEAVNPFDESPIAKVAAAGPEDVDVAVAAARAAFKNPEWRGLSATDRGALLYRLSELCERDKHILATIDAWDNGKPYQVALGEDLAETVAVFKYYGGWADKIYGQTIETSDAKLAYTRHEPIAEQTPLSVLYLGNLIKEAGFPPGVVNIINGYGRTAGAALAEHLGVDKIAFTGSTTTGKAIMRAASVNLKNITLETGGKSPLIVFDDADLDQAVKWSHVGIMGGMGQVCTSTSRIYVQDTIYDKFLERFKEYTMENTTSGSQFDEKTTHGPQISKAQQEKILSYVESAKSEGGRLLLGGKPGAEKGYFVEPTIFADTKNHMKAVREEIFGPFVVIQSFSSDEDAIEKANDTEYGLGAAVFSRDIVRAHKAAAAIEAGMVWINSSQDSHFSIPFGGYKQSGIGRELGQYALSAYTQVKAVHVNLGTWL
;
A
#
# COMPACT_ATOMS: atom_id res chain seq x y z
N MET A 1 -6.05 34.76 58.43
CA MET A 1 -4.88 34.15 57.75
C MET A 1 -5.21 32.73 57.30
N LEU A 2 -6.16 32.55 56.37
CA LEU A 2 -6.42 31.26 55.69
C LEU A 2 -7.17 31.40 54.33
N VAL A 3 -7.38 32.64 53.85
CA VAL A 3 -8.20 32.93 52.65
C VAL A 3 -7.34 33.42 51.47
N THR A 4 -6.11 33.87 51.73
CA THR A 4 -5.17 34.41 50.74
C THR A 4 -4.24 33.37 50.07
N LYS A 5 -4.36 32.07 50.39
CA LYS A 5 -3.54 31.00 49.76
C LYS A 5 -4.27 30.13 48.73
N LEU A 6 -5.61 30.18 48.63
CA LEU A 6 -6.33 29.47 47.55
C LEU A 6 -6.30 30.23 46.21
N ALA A 7 -6.12 31.56 46.22
CA ALA A 7 -6.17 32.38 45.01
C ALA A 7 -4.97 32.20 44.05
N GLN A 8 -3.84 31.62 44.51
CA GLN A 8 -2.65 31.39 43.67
C GLN A 8 -2.62 30.01 42.99
N TRP A 9 -3.53 29.09 43.33
CA TRP A 9 -3.64 27.77 42.69
C TRP A 9 -4.77 27.65 41.67
N LEU A 10 -5.62 28.69 41.55
CA LEU A 10 -6.74 28.76 40.59
C LEU A 10 -6.49 29.70 39.40
N ALA A 11 -5.30 30.30 39.31
CA ALA A 11 -4.91 31.22 38.23
C ALA A 11 -4.04 30.55 37.13
N LEU A 12 -3.94 29.22 37.14
CA LEU A 12 -3.06 28.44 36.24
C LEU A 12 -3.83 27.46 35.33
N SER A 13 -5.17 27.57 35.29
CA SER A 13 -6.04 26.58 34.63
C SER A 13 -7.23 27.19 33.87
N THR A 14 -7.15 28.46 33.45
CA THR A 14 -8.18 29.10 32.60
C THR A 14 -7.58 29.83 31.40
N PHE A 15 -6.75 29.13 30.63
CA PHE A 15 -6.76 29.35 29.18
C PHE A 15 -8.02 28.67 28.62
N VAL A 16 -9.14 29.41 28.61
CA VAL A 16 -10.25 29.04 27.75
C VAL A 16 -9.80 29.33 26.32
N LEU A 17 -9.17 28.34 25.70
CA LEU A 17 -9.19 28.22 24.26
C LEU A 17 -10.66 28.30 23.82
N LEU A 18 -10.96 29.19 22.88
CA LEU A 18 -12.13 29.02 22.03
C LEU A 18 -11.86 27.79 21.18
N THR A 19 -12.11 26.62 21.78
CA THR A 19 -12.18 25.36 21.06
C THR A 19 -13.36 25.48 20.11
N ALA A 20 -13.06 25.67 18.82
CA ALA A 20 -13.89 25.05 17.80
C ALA A 20 -14.12 23.61 18.24
N ALA A 21 -15.37 23.12 18.19
CA ALA A 21 -15.69 21.77 18.62
C ALA A 21 -14.72 20.81 17.93
N SER A 22 -13.94 20.06 18.71
CA SER A 22 -13.01 19.10 18.14
C SER A 22 -13.82 18.09 17.35
N ASP A 23 -13.55 17.99 16.06
CA ASP A 23 -14.02 16.85 15.29
C ASP A 23 -13.24 15.64 15.80
N ASP A 24 -13.90 14.77 16.56
CA ASP A 24 -13.30 13.56 17.13
C ASP A 24 -12.77 12.61 16.03
N SER A 25 -13.14 12.81 14.77
CA SER A 25 -12.55 12.10 13.63
C SER A 25 -11.14 12.61 13.26
N LYS A 26 -10.76 13.83 13.66
CA LYS A 26 -9.47 14.48 13.35
C LYS A 26 -8.81 15.17 14.55
N PRO A 27 -8.53 14.45 15.66
CA PRO A 27 -8.01 15.05 16.89
C PRO A 27 -6.62 15.72 16.74
N TRP A 28 -5.91 15.39 15.67
CA TRP A 28 -4.59 15.95 15.36
C TRP A 28 -4.61 17.40 14.84
N GLU A 29 -5.74 17.92 14.35
CA GLU A 29 -5.81 19.31 13.84
C GLU A 29 -5.52 20.36 14.93
N ALA A 30 -5.72 20.00 16.21
CA ALA A 30 -5.35 20.81 17.37
C ALA A 30 -3.83 21.06 17.51
N TYR A 31 -3.00 20.22 16.88
CA TYR A 31 -1.55 20.27 16.92
C TYR A 31 -0.94 20.97 15.70
N ILE A 32 -1.75 21.28 14.68
CA ILE A 32 -1.32 22.13 13.55
C ILE A 32 -1.01 23.51 14.11
N ASN A 33 0.27 23.83 14.07
CA ASN A 33 0.86 25.03 14.64
C ASN A 33 0.59 26.29 13.79
N SER A 34 0.36 26.11 12.50
CA SER A 34 0.20 27.20 11.54
C SER A 34 -1.10 28.00 11.75
N PRO A 35 -1.13 29.30 11.42
CA PRO A 35 -2.31 30.14 11.51
C PRO A 35 -3.26 29.92 10.32
N SER A 36 -4.57 30.15 10.52
CA SER A 36 -5.60 30.02 9.48
C SER A 36 -5.60 31.13 8.42
N SER A 37 -4.66 32.07 8.50
CA SER A 37 -4.56 33.26 7.65
C SER A 37 -3.10 33.61 7.45
N ARG A 38 -2.77 34.09 6.24
CA ARG A 38 -1.43 34.66 5.94
C ARG A 38 -1.20 36.02 6.58
N ASN A 39 -2.25 36.71 7.03
CA ASN A 39 -2.15 37.95 7.80
C ASN A 39 -2.43 37.66 9.27
N ILE A 40 -1.38 37.68 10.10
CA ILE A 40 -1.46 37.40 11.54
C ILE A 40 -1.27 38.67 12.39
N ARG A 41 -1.96 38.72 13.53
CA ARG A 41 -1.81 39.76 14.57
C ARG A 41 -1.04 39.17 15.76
N PRO A 42 -0.42 39.99 16.63
CA PRO A 42 0.14 39.52 17.89
C PRO A 42 -0.91 38.76 18.71
N ARG A 43 -0.55 37.59 19.24
CA ARG A 43 -1.42 36.82 20.14
C ARG A 43 -1.44 37.41 21.54
N SER A 44 -0.29 37.89 22.02
CA SER A 44 -0.17 38.47 23.37
C SER A 44 0.96 39.49 23.48
N ILE A 45 0.95 40.26 24.58
CA ILE A 45 2.07 41.08 25.02
C ILE A 45 2.98 40.22 25.90
N LYS A 46 4.23 40.01 25.48
CA LYS A 46 5.20 39.16 26.17
C LYS A 46 5.89 39.87 27.33
N ALA A 47 6.25 41.14 27.13
CA ALA A 47 6.99 41.95 28.08
C ALA A 47 6.71 43.45 27.85
N ILE A 48 6.83 44.23 28.92
CA ILE A 48 6.70 45.70 28.91
C ILE A 48 7.83 46.25 29.81
N SER A 49 8.48 47.34 29.38
CA SER A 49 9.44 48.08 30.19
C SER A 49 9.32 49.59 29.93
N GLY A 50 9.59 50.41 30.94
CA GLY A 50 9.40 51.86 30.87
C GLY A 50 7.93 52.28 30.91
N ASP A 51 7.67 53.52 30.48
CA ASP A 51 6.35 54.18 30.55
C ASP A 51 5.59 53.98 29.22
N ALA A 52 4.75 52.95 29.18
CA ALA A 52 3.84 52.67 28.07
C ALA A 52 2.48 52.15 28.55
N VAL A 53 1.43 52.47 27.81
CA VAL A 53 0.04 52.09 28.08
C VAL A 53 -0.48 51.25 26.92
N ILE A 54 -1.19 50.16 27.23
CA ILE A 54 -1.74 49.23 26.24
C ILE A 54 -3.26 49.23 26.37
N HIS A 55 -3.93 49.50 25.26
CA HIS A 55 -5.37 49.29 25.12
C HIS A 55 -5.62 48.11 24.19
N THR A 56 -6.49 47.18 24.59
CA THR A 56 -6.92 46.06 23.76
C THR A 56 -8.37 46.28 23.35
N SER A 57 -8.65 46.23 22.06
CA SER A 57 -10.02 46.32 21.53
C SER A 57 -10.80 45.01 21.74
N PRO A 58 -12.15 45.01 21.61
CA PRO A 58 -12.94 43.78 21.68
C PRO A 58 -12.59 42.73 20.61
N ASP A 59 -12.02 43.12 19.47
CA ASP A 59 -11.51 42.24 18.41
C ASP A 59 -10.02 41.86 18.58
N GLY A 60 -9.43 42.16 19.74
CA GLY A 60 -8.07 41.72 20.11
C GLY A 60 -6.93 42.54 19.51
N VAL A 61 -7.20 43.73 18.95
CA VAL A 61 -6.17 44.64 18.45
C VAL A 61 -5.55 45.41 19.61
N TYR A 62 -4.23 45.46 19.64
CA TYR A 62 -3.47 46.27 20.58
C TYR A 62 -3.23 47.67 20.02
N THR A 63 -3.51 48.69 20.83
CA THR A 63 -3.05 50.06 20.66
C THR A 63 -2.02 50.35 21.76
N LEU A 64 -0.80 50.62 21.33
CA LEU A 64 0.41 50.76 22.14
C LEU A 64 0.77 52.25 22.23
N GLN A 65 0.51 52.90 23.36
CA GLN A 65 0.95 54.28 23.61
C GLN A 65 2.30 54.24 24.32
N MET A 66 3.36 54.60 23.62
CA MET A 66 4.75 54.44 24.07
C MET A 66 5.43 55.79 24.24
N LYS A 67 5.99 56.07 25.43
CA LYS A 67 6.86 57.23 25.64
C LYS A 67 8.32 56.88 25.31
N GLN A 68 9.14 57.91 25.15
CA GLN A 68 10.59 57.77 25.02
C GLN A 68 11.20 56.84 26.10
N GLY A 69 12.02 55.89 25.67
CA GLY A 69 12.68 54.89 26.49
C GLY A 69 11.84 53.64 26.82
N SER A 70 10.56 53.61 26.44
CA SER A 70 9.69 52.45 26.69
C SER A 70 9.87 51.33 25.65
N GLN A 71 9.56 50.10 26.07
CA GLN A 71 9.68 48.89 25.26
C GLN A 71 8.45 48.00 25.44
N ILE A 72 7.98 47.42 24.34
CA ILE A 72 6.90 46.42 24.34
C ILE A 72 7.32 45.28 23.42
N THR A 73 7.29 44.05 23.94
CA THR A 73 7.50 42.84 23.14
C THR A 73 6.17 42.19 22.80
N LEU A 74 5.92 42.03 21.50
CA LEU A 74 4.76 41.34 20.93
C LEU A 74 5.12 39.86 20.71
N ASP A 75 4.22 38.96 21.10
CA ASP A 75 4.31 37.51 20.81
C ASP A 75 3.35 37.18 19.66
N PHE A 76 3.88 36.85 18.48
CA PHE A 76 3.09 36.42 17.32
C PHE A 76 2.76 34.93 17.33
N SER A 77 3.33 34.16 18.27
CA SER A 77 3.39 32.70 18.28
C SER A 77 4.08 32.05 17.08
N TYR A 78 3.95 32.57 15.84
CA TYR A 78 4.59 32.01 14.64
C TYR A 78 5.18 33.00 13.63
N VAL A 79 6.09 32.50 12.78
CA VAL A 79 7.50 32.92 12.86
C VAL A 79 8.14 33.44 11.54
N GLY A 80 7.62 34.51 10.93
CA GLY A 80 8.34 35.26 9.86
C GLY A 80 7.51 35.86 8.72
N GLY A 81 7.81 37.10 8.32
CA GLY A 81 7.02 37.84 7.33
C GLY A 81 7.35 39.33 7.16
N LEU A 82 6.42 40.07 6.53
CA LEU A 82 6.44 41.54 6.44
C LEU A 82 5.53 42.17 7.49
N LEU A 83 6.05 43.13 8.28
CA LEU A 83 5.22 43.87 9.25
C LEU A 83 4.56 45.08 8.60
N SER A 84 3.28 45.30 8.90
CA SER A 84 2.60 46.59 8.72
C SER A 84 1.92 47.01 10.03
N MET A 85 1.77 48.31 10.25
CA MET A 85 1.16 48.88 11.46
C MET A 85 0.68 50.32 11.23
N THR A 86 -0.35 50.75 11.94
CA THR A 86 -0.72 52.16 12.05
C THR A 86 0.20 52.84 13.07
N THR A 87 0.74 54.00 12.74
CA THR A 87 1.63 54.80 13.59
C THR A 87 1.07 56.21 13.73
N SER A 88 1.19 56.81 14.93
CA SER A 88 0.79 58.20 15.18
C SER A 88 1.73 58.89 16.16
N THR A 89 2.22 60.08 15.79
CA THR A 89 3.11 60.90 16.64
C THR A 89 2.92 62.40 16.38
N SER A 90 3.18 63.22 17.41
CA SER A 90 3.28 64.67 17.29
C SER A 90 4.72 65.17 17.07
N GLU A 91 5.72 64.29 17.15
CA GLU A 91 7.13 64.65 16.98
C GLU A 91 7.53 64.61 15.51
N SER A 92 7.75 65.78 14.91
CA SER A 92 8.40 65.89 13.60
C SER A 92 9.91 65.75 13.73
N VAL A 93 10.52 65.04 12.78
CA VAL A 93 11.95 64.71 12.78
C VAL A 93 12.53 65.11 11.42
N ALA A 94 13.74 65.69 11.43
CA ALA A 94 14.42 66.08 10.20
C ALA A 94 14.94 64.85 9.44
N GLU A 95 15.03 64.95 8.12
CA GLU A 95 15.38 63.84 7.21
C GLU A 95 16.73 63.16 7.50
N ASN A 96 17.64 63.83 8.21
CA ASN A 96 18.97 63.35 8.60
C ASN A 96 19.19 63.26 10.13
N ASP A 97 18.14 63.25 10.95
CA ASP A 97 18.27 63.05 12.41
C ASP A 97 18.73 61.59 12.69
N PRO A 98 19.80 61.36 13.46
CA PRO A 98 20.30 60.01 13.74
C PRO A 98 19.41 59.21 14.71
N VAL A 99 18.42 59.83 15.36
CA VAL A 99 17.53 59.17 16.34
C VAL A 99 16.14 58.97 15.72
N PRO A 100 15.75 57.72 15.37
CA PRO A 100 14.45 57.40 14.79
C PRO A 100 13.31 57.57 15.81
N HIS A 101 12.06 57.31 15.42
CA HIS A 101 10.95 57.29 16.38
C HIS A 101 10.97 56.03 17.24
N PHE A 102 11.15 54.88 16.60
CA PHE A 102 11.26 53.59 17.27
C PHE A 102 12.17 52.63 16.47
N SER A 103 12.49 51.48 17.04
CA SER A 103 13.07 50.35 16.31
C SER A 103 12.30 49.06 16.54
N LEU A 104 12.44 48.13 15.60
CA LEU A 104 11.88 46.78 15.63
C LEU A 104 13.02 45.77 15.79
N ALA A 105 13.04 45.08 16.92
CA ALA A 105 13.99 44.02 17.24
C ALA A 105 13.30 42.65 17.21
N PHE A 106 13.88 41.67 16.52
CA PHE A 106 13.27 40.37 16.25
C PHE A 106 13.99 39.23 16.99
N ALA A 107 13.24 38.29 17.56
CA ALA A 107 13.79 37.13 18.28
C ALA A 107 12.94 35.86 18.07
N GLU A 108 13.61 34.73 17.83
CA GLU A 108 13.01 33.39 17.68
C GLU A 108 12.92 32.58 18.98
N SER A 109 13.54 33.03 20.08
CA SER A 109 13.46 32.41 21.40
C SER A 109 13.20 33.45 22.49
N PRO A 110 12.49 33.10 23.58
CA PRO A 110 12.36 33.99 24.74
C PRO A 110 13.71 34.37 25.37
N ALA A 111 14.76 33.56 25.18
CA ALA A 111 16.12 33.86 25.65
C ALA A 111 16.81 35.01 24.88
N PHE A 112 16.31 35.36 23.69
CA PHE A 112 16.88 36.36 22.79
C PHE A 112 16.07 37.66 22.72
N ILE A 113 14.98 37.79 23.48
CA ILE A 113 14.16 39.01 23.54
C ILE A 113 14.99 40.18 24.11
N ARG A 114 15.32 41.16 23.26
CA ARG A 114 16.10 42.37 23.58
C ARG A 114 15.58 43.58 22.78
N ALA A 115 16.15 44.76 23.04
CA ALA A 115 15.95 45.97 22.23
C ALA A 115 16.83 46.02 20.98
N ILE A 116 17.82 45.14 20.89
CA ILE A 116 18.55 44.79 19.67
C ILE A 116 17.96 43.49 19.13
N SER A 117 17.89 43.36 17.80
CA SER A 117 17.63 42.08 17.16
C SER A 117 18.82 41.15 17.44
N ASP A 118 18.52 39.91 17.84
CA ASP A 118 19.46 38.78 18.02
C ASP A 118 20.85 39.06 18.63
N ASP A 119 21.03 38.66 19.90
CA ASP A 119 22.35 38.61 20.55
C ASP A 119 22.53 37.32 21.36
N THR A 120 23.10 36.30 20.72
CA THR A 120 23.53 35.05 21.35
C THR A 120 24.83 35.24 22.16
N LYS A 121 24.72 35.93 23.30
CA LYS A 121 25.81 36.35 24.20
C LYS A 121 26.75 37.42 23.63
N ALA A 122 26.39 38.67 23.93
CA ALA A 122 27.13 39.91 23.74
C ALA A 122 28.65 39.79 23.54
N VAL A 123 29.06 39.64 22.29
CA VAL A 123 30.32 40.18 21.80
C VAL A 123 29.94 41.38 20.91
N PRO A 124 30.22 42.63 21.30
CA PRO A 124 29.78 43.84 20.58
C PRO A 124 30.22 43.94 19.10
N THR A 125 31.07 43.02 18.64
CA THR A 125 31.58 42.93 17.27
C THR A 125 30.78 41.99 16.36
N GLN A 126 29.71 41.34 16.83
CA GLN A 126 28.91 40.39 16.04
C GLN A 126 27.42 40.79 15.85
N ASP A 127 27.07 42.07 16.11
CA ASP A 127 25.76 42.67 15.82
C ASP A 127 25.59 42.96 14.30
N TYR A 128 25.50 41.88 13.50
CA TYR A 128 25.29 41.96 12.05
C TYR A 128 23.81 42.15 11.66
N ASP A 129 22.91 41.87 12.60
CA ASP A 129 21.46 41.75 12.42
C ASP A 129 20.74 42.82 13.24
N LYS A 130 21.17 44.08 13.11
CA LYS A 130 20.72 45.24 13.90
C LYS A 130 19.18 45.38 13.95
N ALA A 131 18.67 46.00 15.02
CA ALA A 131 17.26 46.40 15.07
C ALA A 131 16.89 47.31 13.88
N LEU A 132 15.71 47.13 13.30
CA LEU A 132 15.24 47.95 12.18
C LEU A 132 14.73 49.29 12.72
N ASN A 133 15.50 50.35 12.50
CA ASN A 133 15.10 51.72 12.83
C ASN A 133 13.94 52.19 11.94
N VAL A 134 12.94 52.84 12.54
CA VAL A 134 11.75 53.34 11.87
C VAL A 134 11.51 54.81 12.23
N THR A 135 11.52 55.66 11.21
CA THR A 135 11.17 57.09 11.27
C THR A 135 9.86 57.29 10.51
N VAL A 136 8.92 58.02 11.11
CA VAL A 136 7.58 58.28 10.56
C VAL A 136 7.30 59.77 10.46
N ALA A 137 6.34 60.18 9.63
CA ALA A 137 5.89 61.57 9.61
C ALA A 137 5.03 61.88 10.85
N ALA A 138 4.97 63.15 11.24
CA ALA A 138 4.03 63.60 12.26
C ALA A 138 2.59 63.53 11.72
N GLY A 139 1.63 63.17 12.60
CA GLY A 139 0.28 62.77 12.21
C GLY A 139 0.09 61.25 12.32
N SER A 140 -0.99 60.73 11.73
CA SER A 140 -1.32 59.30 11.73
C SER A 140 -1.14 58.72 10.32
N GLN A 141 -0.38 57.62 10.20
CA GLN A 141 -0.08 56.98 8.92
C GLN A 141 0.13 55.46 9.07
N THR A 142 -0.10 54.70 7.99
CA THR A 142 0.31 53.29 7.91
C THR A 142 1.80 53.20 7.56
N TYR A 143 2.56 52.46 8.36
CA TYR A 143 3.90 52.02 8.06
C TYR A 143 3.87 50.56 7.57
N THR A 144 4.59 50.27 6.49
CA THR A 144 4.84 48.90 6.01
C THR A 144 6.34 48.70 5.87
N MET A 145 6.83 47.59 6.40
CA MET A 145 8.25 47.22 6.33
C MET A 145 8.67 47.04 4.85
N PRO A 146 9.78 47.66 4.41
CA PRO A 146 10.26 47.50 3.04
C PRO A 146 10.59 46.04 2.71
N ARG A 147 10.35 45.61 1.46
CA ARG A 147 10.49 44.20 1.05
C ARG A 147 11.93 43.69 1.19
N GLU A 148 12.92 44.54 0.91
CA GLU A 148 14.34 44.26 1.10
C GLU A 148 14.75 44.09 2.58
N ARG A 149 13.90 44.54 3.52
CA ARG A 149 14.02 44.35 4.97
C ARG A 149 13.16 43.19 5.49
N PHE A 150 12.64 42.32 4.61
CA PHE A 150 11.89 41.12 4.97
C PHE A 150 12.57 40.35 6.11
N ARG A 151 11.80 39.81 7.07
CA ARG A 151 12.35 39.04 8.19
C ARG A 151 11.73 37.65 8.25
N GLY A 152 12.48 36.63 7.83
CA GLY A 152 12.16 35.25 8.13
C GLY A 152 12.56 34.88 9.56
N GLY A 153 11.85 33.93 10.19
CA GLY A 153 12.30 33.31 11.44
C GLY A 153 12.29 34.22 12.69
N PHE A 154 11.13 34.75 13.12
CA PHE A 154 10.99 35.42 14.44
C PHE A 154 9.65 35.14 15.15
N GLN A 155 9.61 34.78 16.44
CA GLN A 155 8.34 34.70 17.21
C GLN A 155 7.98 36.04 17.86
N TYR A 156 9.00 36.72 18.34
CA TYR A 156 8.88 37.94 19.13
C TYR A 156 9.37 39.12 18.32
N VAL A 157 8.65 40.24 18.43
CA VAL A 157 9.17 41.55 18.00
C VAL A 157 9.04 42.53 19.16
N THR A 158 10.19 43.03 19.61
CA THR A 158 10.30 44.11 20.58
C THR A 158 10.31 45.44 19.83
N ILE A 159 9.36 46.29 20.16
CA ILE A 159 9.35 47.69 19.78
C ILE A 159 10.10 48.47 20.87
N HIS A 160 11.12 49.23 20.50
CA HIS A 160 11.81 50.17 21.40
C HIS A 160 11.53 51.59 20.94
N ALA A 161 10.86 52.40 21.77
CA ALA A 161 10.51 53.77 21.43
C ALA A 161 11.61 54.75 21.88
N PHE A 162 12.25 55.42 20.92
CA PHE A 162 13.21 56.50 21.21
C PHE A 162 12.51 57.86 21.37
N ARG A 163 11.29 57.97 20.84
CA ARG A 163 10.40 59.14 20.86
C ARG A 163 8.99 58.73 21.23
N SER A 164 8.11 59.68 21.51
CA SER A 164 6.72 59.39 21.85
C SER A 164 5.93 58.97 20.61
N VAL A 165 5.35 57.78 20.62
CA VAL A 165 4.61 57.21 19.48
C VAL A 165 3.45 56.35 19.95
N THR A 166 2.33 56.40 19.22
CA THR A 166 1.24 55.43 19.34
C THR A 166 1.28 54.49 18.15
N ILE A 167 1.19 53.18 18.39
CA ILE A 167 1.21 52.14 17.36
C ILE A 167 -0.02 51.25 17.53
N SER A 168 -0.78 51.01 16.46
CA SER A 168 -1.92 50.07 16.44
C SER A 168 -1.89 49.20 15.19
N ASP A 169 -2.82 48.25 15.09
CA ASP A 169 -3.04 47.44 13.89
C ASP A 169 -1.79 46.71 13.38
N VAL A 170 -0.95 46.23 14.31
CA VAL A 170 0.27 45.49 13.94
C VAL A 170 -0.14 44.15 13.31
N VAL A 171 0.22 43.97 12.04
CA VAL A 171 -0.05 42.77 11.24
C VAL A 171 1.27 42.27 10.64
N CYS A 172 1.48 40.95 10.62
CA CYS A 172 2.53 40.29 9.88
C CYS A 172 1.94 39.49 8.72
N GLU A 173 2.37 39.80 7.49
CA GLU A 173 2.11 38.99 6.29
C GLU A 173 3.16 37.87 6.21
N LEU A 174 2.74 36.62 6.35
CA LEU A 174 3.61 35.45 6.36
C LEU A 174 4.33 35.28 5.02
N GLY A 175 5.65 35.08 5.09
CA GLY A 175 6.51 34.94 3.90
C GLY A 175 7.04 33.53 3.63
N TYR A 176 6.45 32.50 4.23
CA TYR A 176 6.78 31.08 3.97
C TYR A 176 5.62 30.36 3.25
N THR A 177 5.89 29.19 2.65
CA THR A 177 4.99 28.44 1.74
C THR A 177 4.06 29.34 0.92
N PRO A 178 4.59 30.19 0.01
CA PRO A 178 3.78 31.21 -0.67
C PRO A 178 2.64 30.65 -1.52
N SER A 179 2.78 29.43 -2.04
CA SER A 179 1.74 28.70 -2.80
C SER A 179 0.55 28.27 -1.93
N GLN A 180 0.73 28.15 -0.61
CA GLN A 180 -0.28 27.65 0.32
C GLN A 180 -1.16 28.81 0.83
N GLN A 181 -2.42 28.85 0.38
CA GLN A 181 -3.33 29.96 0.69
C GLN A 181 -3.73 30.01 2.17
N ASN A 182 -4.17 28.88 2.74
CA ASN A 182 -4.35 28.71 4.17
C ASN A 182 -3.16 27.90 4.72
N PRO A 183 -2.28 28.49 5.56
CA PRO A 183 -1.13 27.77 6.13
C PRO A 183 -1.48 26.53 6.98
N ARG A 184 -2.76 26.30 7.32
CA ARG A 184 -3.23 25.10 8.04
C ARG A 184 -3.63 23.93 7.15
N ASP A 185 -3.74 24.11 5.84
CA ASP A 185 -4.15 23.05 4.92
C ASP A 185 -2.98 22.07 4.70
N TRP A 186 -2.75 21.21 5.67
CA TRP A 186 -1.72 20.16 5.65
C TRP A 186 -2.34 18.88 5.09
N GLU A 187 -1.71 18.31 4.06
CA GLU A 187 -2.23 17.11 3.37
C GLU A 187 -1.93 15.82 4.12
N GLY A 188 -0.93 15.82 5.02
CA GLY A 188 -0.57 14.66 5.83
C GLY A 188 -0.76 14.85 7.33
N HIS A 189 -0.82 13.75 8.05
CA HIS A 189 -1.01 13.72 9.50
C HIS A 189 -0.39 12.49 10.17
N PHE A 190 -0.13 12.60 11.47
CA PHE A 190 0.16 11.49 12.37
C PHE A 190 -0.63 11.64 13.68
N TRP A 191 -1.00 10.52 14.30
CA TRP A 191 -1.65 10.51 15.61
C TRP A 191 -1.31 9.26 16.42
N THR A 192 -1.23 9.43 17.74
CA THR A 192 -1.24 8.36 18.74
C THR A 192 -1.96 8.84 19.99
N ASP A 193 -2.73 7.95 20.62
CA ASP A 193 -3.38 8.23 21.92
C ASP A 193 -2.44 7.96 23.10
N ASP A 194 -1.29 7.29 22.87
CA ASP A 194 -0.38 6.85 23.93
C ASP A 194 0.65 7.92 24.35
N ASP A 195 0.96 8.90 23.48
CA ASP A 195 2.07 9.84 23.70
C ASP A 195 1.88 11.20 22.98
N GLU A 196 1.30 12.17 23.71
CA GLU A 196 1.10 13.55 23.27
C GLU A 196 2.40 14.24 22.80
N LEU A 197 3.54 13.92 23.42
CA LEU A 197 4.82 14.55 23.10
C LEU A 197 5.31 14.15 21.71
N LEU A 198 5.07 12.90 21.30
CA LEU A 198 5.43 12.41 19.97
C LEU A 198 4.53 13.02 18.89
N VAL A 199 3.23 13.19 19.17
CA VAL A 199 2.32 13.96 18.30
C VAL A 199 2.88 15.38 18.14
N ARG A 200 3.15 16.09 19.25
CA ARG A 200 3.73 17.45 19.21
C ARG A 200 5.06 17.52 18.45
N ALA A 201 5.91 16.50 18.54
CA ALA A 201 7.16 16.42 17.79
C ALA A 201 6.96 16.27 16.28
N TRP A 202 5.99 15.45 15.85
CA TRP A 202 5.64 15.32 14.43
C TRP A 202 5.17 16.67 13.85
N TYR A 203 4.25 17.35 14.55
CA TYR A 203 3.69 18.63 14.11
C TYR A 203 4.68 19.79 14.20
N ALA A 204 5.57 19.82 15.19
CA ALA A 204 6.66 20.79 15.23
C ALA A 204 7.65 20.62 14.06
N GLY A 205 7.91 19.36 13.67
CA GLY A 205 8.78 19.04 12.54
C GLY A 205 8.22 19.52 11.20
N VAL A 206 6.96 19.20 10.89
CA VAL A 206 6.28 19.72 9.69
C VAL A 206 6.21 21.24 9.71
N PHE A 207 5.92 21.85 10.86
CA PHE A 207 5.90 23.31 10.97
C PHE A 207 7.27 23.94 10.63
N THR A 208 8.37 23.34 11.11
CA THR A 208 9.73 23.83 10.81
C THR A 208 10.07 23.67 9.33
N ALA A 209 9.66 22.56 8.70
CA ALA A 209 9.77 22.41 7.24
C ALA A 209 8.96 23.49 6.49
N GLN A 210 7.73 23.78 6.95
CA GLN A 210 6.87 24.81 6.36
C GLN A 210 7.52 26.21 6.41
N THR A 211 8.10 26.62 7.54
CA THR A 211 8.79 27.92 7.67
C THR A 211 10.05 28.04 6.82
N ASN A 212 10.60 26.90 6.41
CA ASN A 212 11.82 26.80 5.60
C ASN A 212 11.51 26.69 4.09
N ILE A 213 10.25 26.82 3.66
CA ILE A 213 9.87 26.97 2.24
C ILE A 213 9.63 28.45 1.95
N ALA A 214 10.38 29.05 1.02
CA ALA A 214 10.37 30.51 0.84
C ALA A 214 10.35 30.98 -0.63
N PRO A 215 9.83 32.21 -0.90
CA PRO A 215 9.80 32.80 -2.24
C PRO A 215 11.20 33.12 -2.81
N PRO A 216 11.38 33.03 -4.14
CA PRO A 216 12.68 33.08 -4.80
C PRO A 216 13.46 34.36 -4.53
N HIS A 217 12.81 35.53 -4.44
CA HIS A 217 13.49 36.82 -4.30
C HIS A 217 13.69 37.28 -2.85
N THR A 218 13.74 36.33 -1.90
CA THR A 218 13.85 36.63 -0.47
C THR A 218 15.13 36.05 0.18
N SER A 219 16.12 35.69 -0.63
CA SER A 219 17.43 35.22 -0.17
C SER A 219 18.30 36.38 0.35
N ARG A 220 19.27 36.06 1.22
CA ARG A 220 20.24 37.01 1.77
C ARG A 220 21.55 36.97 0.98
N TRP A 221 22.19 38.14 0.81
CA TRP A 221 23.58 38.20 0.36
C TRP A 221 24.54 37.80 1.49
N LEU A 222 25.25 36.67 1.35
CA LEU A 222 26.28 36.21 2.29
C LEU A 222 27.71 36.23 1.68
N PRO A 223 28.78 36.60 2.42
CA PRO A 223 28.70 37.44 3.61
C PRO A 223 27.95 38.75 3.31
N GLN A 224 27.45 39.38 4.37
CA GLN A 224 26.65 40.60 4.30
C GLN A 224 27.40 41.68 3.50
N VAL A 225 26.83 42.10 2.36
CA VAL A 225 27.39 43.19 1.55
C VAL A 225 27.13 44.58 2.15
N VAL A 226 26.18 44.68 3.08
CA VAL A 226 25.84 45.87 3.88
C VAL A 226 25.35 45.41 5.26
N ASP A 227 25.66 46.18 6.31
CA ASP A 227 25.13 45.96 7.66
C ASP A 227 23.59 45.83 7.68
N GLY A 228 23.08 44.84 8.42
CA GLY A 228 21.66 44.59 8.62
C GLY A 228 21.00 43.69 7.56
N TRP A 229 19.71 43.94 7.34
CA TRP A 229 18.81 43.07 6.57
C TRP A 229 18.79 43.46 5.09
N ALA A 230 19.25 42.56 4.21
CA ALA A 230 19.21 42.74 2.75
C ALA A 230 18.74 41.44 2.09
N TYR A 231 17.43 41.20 2.15
CA TYR A 231 16.77 40.00 1.61
C TYR A 231 16.13 40.29 0.23
N ASN A 232 16.96 40.71 -0.71
CA ASN A 232 16.58 41.01 -2.10
C ASN A 232 17.39 40.20 -3.13
N ALA A 233 18.00 39.10 -2.69
CA ALA A 233 18.76 38.20 -3.56
C ALA A 233 17.90 37.02 -4.04
N THR A 234 18.30 36.36 -5.13
CA THR A 234 17.54 35.27 -5.76
C THR A 234 18.02 33.90 -5.27
N LEU A 235 17.12 33.08 -4.71
CA LEU A 235 17.43 31.75 -4.15
C LEU A 235 18.00 30.77 -5.18
N GLY A 236 17.57 30.87 -6.43
CA GLY A 236 17.88 29.93 -7.50
C GLY A 236 17.06 30.23 -8.76
N VAL A 237 16.51 29.19 -9.41
CA VAL A 237 15.51 29.33 -10.48
C VAL A 237 14.18 29.95 -9.98
N GLU A 238 13.19 30.10 -10.87
CA GLU A 238 11.89 30.68 -10.52
C GLU A 238 10.97 29.66 -9.81
N GLY A 239 10.76 29.83 -8.50
CA GLY A 239 9.79 29.05 -7.72
C GLY A 239 10.03 29.15 -6.20
N PRO A 240 9.08 28.72 -5.35
CA PRO A 240 9.33 28.55 -3.93
C PRO A 240 10.30 27.40 -3.69
N MET A 241 11.23 27.54 -2.75
CA MET A 241 12.26 26.53 -2.49
C MET A 241 12.32 26.16 -1.02
N LEU A 242 12.56 24.88 -0.76
CA LEU A 242 13.01 24.41 0.53
C LEU A 242 14.46 24.86 0.72
N LEU A 243 14.72 25.53 1.84
CA LEU A 243 16.00 26.17 2.13
C LEU A 243 16.46 25.92 3.56
N ASP A 244 17.75 26.16 3.77
CA ASP A 244 18.32 26.11 5.09
C ASP A 244 17.95 27.36 5.90
N GLY A 245 17.45 27.12 7.11
CA GLY A 245 17.03 28.13 8.08
C GLY A 245 15.89 29.05 7.63
N ALA A 246 14.77 29.05 8.36
CA ALA A 246 13.75 30.12 8.21
C ALA A 246 14.32 31.53 8.38
N LYS A 247 15.46 31.68 9.07
CA LYS A 247 15.98 32.92 9.64
C LYS A 247 17.01 33.65 8.77
N ARG A 248 18.25 33.16 8.68
CA ARG A 248 19.40 33.92 8.14
C ARG A 248 19.84 33.50 6.76
N ASP A 249 20.18 32.22 6.61
CA ASP A 249 21.02 31.80 5.49
C ASP A 249 20.24 31.68 4.20
N ARG A 250 18.99 31.20 4.27
CA ARG A 250 17.97 31.29 3.22
C ARG A 250 18.56 31.10 1.83
N ALA A 251 19.10 29.91 1.63
CA ALA A 251 19.62 29.40 0.38
C ALA A 251 19.28 27.90 0.31
N VAL A 252 19.28 27.31 -0.88
CA VAL A 252 19.19 25.85 -0.99
C VAL A 252 20.48 25.26 -0.44
N TRP A 253 20.39 24.32 0.51
CA TRP A 253 21.53 23.50 0.92
C TRP A 253 21.14 22.04 0.80
N SER A 254 21.98 21.24 0.17
CA SER A 254 21.61 19.89 -0.27
C SER A 254 21.27 18.94 0.88
N GLY A 255 21.86 19.15 2.06
CA GLY A 255 21.56 18.40 3.28
C GLY A 255 20.10 18.51 3.75
N ASP A 256 19.43 19.65 3.50
CA ASP A 256 17.99 19.80 3.79
C ASP A 256 17.17 18.81 2.98
N LEU A 257 17.47 18.67 1.69
CA LEU A 257 16.63 17.90 0.77
C LEU A 257 16.52 16.42 1.17
N GLY A 258 17.54 15.87 1.86
CA GLY A 258 17.54 14.49 2.36
C GLY A 258 16.67 14.22 3.59
N ILE A 259 16.49 15.20 4.49
CA ILE A 259 15.67 15.03 5.71
C ILE A 259 14.46 15.97 5.73
N ALA A 260 14.68 17.26 5.55
CA ALA A 260 13.61 18.25 5.45
C ALA A 260 12.70 18.01 4.23
N GLY A 261 13.25 17.56 3.11
CA GLY A 261 12.48 17.29 1.89
C GLY A 261 11.39 16.23 2.11
N THR A 262 11.74 15.11 2.73
CA THR A 262 10.79 14.06 3.11
C THR A 262 9.79 14.52 4.17
N THR A 263 10.19 15.37 5.13
CA THR A 263 9.27 15.98 6.10
C THR A 263 8.27 16.93 5.42
N ALA A 264 8.74 17.75 4.47
CA ALA A 264 7.90 18.66 3.70
C ALA A 264 6.88 17.88 2.87
N PHE A 265 7.31 16.79 2.21
CA PHE A 265 6.40 15.83 1.56
C PHE A 265 5.38 15.25 2.54
N LEU A 266 5.82 14.66 3.66
CA LEU A 266 4.95 13.96 4.61
C LEU A 266 3.87 14.85 5.24
N GLY A 267 4.13 16.13 5.46
CA GLY A 267 3.17 17.04 6.07
C GLY A 267 2.41 17.94 5.09
N LEU A 268 3.10 18.45 4.06
CA LEU A 268 2.59 19.47 3.14
C LEU A 268 2.31 18.93 1.73
N GLY A 269 2.59 17.65 1.49
CA GLY A 269 2.29 16.92 0.25
C GLY A 269 2.73 17.67 -1.00
N SER A 270 1.75 18.09 -1.80
CA SER A 270 1.95 18.84 -3.06
C SER A 270 2.84 20.08 -2.91
N VAL A 271 2.60 20.92 -1.90
CA VAL A 271 3.38 22.14 -1.59
C VAL A 271 4.80 21.79 -1.12
N GLY A 272 4.94 20.69 -0.38
CA GLY A 272 6.24 20.17 0.03
C GLY A 272 7.09 19.74 -1.17
N LEU A 273 6.50 18.95 -2.07
CA LEU A 273 7.17 18.46 -3.27
C LEU A 273 7.52 19.58 -4.26
N GLU A 274 6.66 20.60 -4.44
CA GLU A 274 6.97 21.80 -5.22
C GLU A 274 8.27 22.46 -4.73
N SER A 275 8.44 22.60 -3.42
CA SER A 275 9.61 23.24 -2.82
C SER A 275 10.91 22.44 -2.98
N VAL A 276 10.81 21.11 -3.09
CA VAL A 276 11.95 20.21 -3.36
C VAL A 276 12.28 20.22 -4.85
N TYR A 277 11.28 20.24 -5.73
CA TYR A 277 11.45 20.36 -7.18
C TYR A 277 12.32 21.57 -7.54
N TYR A 278 11.92 22.78 -7.16
CA TYR A 278 12.66 23.99 -7.50
C TYR A 278 14.05 24.07 -6.85
N ALA A 279 14.25 23.41 -5.71
CA ALA A 279 15.57 23.24 -5.12
C ALA A 279 16.47 22.34 -5.99
N LEU A 280 15.96 21.19 -6.46
CA LEU A 280 16.67 20.30 -7.37
C LEU A 280 16.94 20.94 -8.74
N GLU A 281 15.98 21.66 -9.32
CA GLU A 281 16.18 22.44 -10.55
C GLU A 281 17.31 23.46 -10.39
N THR A 282 17.44 24.09 -9.22
CA THR A 282 18.57 24.98 -8.92
C THR A 282 19.89 24.22 -8.83
N MET A 283 19.92 23.01 -8.25
CA MET A 283 21.14 22.19 -8.20
C MET A 283 21.57 21.70 -9.59
N PHE A 284 20.62 21.33 -10.46
CA PHE A 284 20.90 20.91 -11.83
C PHE A 284 21.32 22.07 -12.73
N TYR A 285 20.67 23.23 -12.63
CA TYR A 285 20.99 24.42 -13.43
C TYR A 285 22.45 24.88 -13.24
N PHE A 286 23.02 24.67 -12.05
CA PHE A 286 24.42 24.97 -11.76
C PHE A 286 25.29 23.72 -11.50
N GLN A 287 24.91 22.54 -12.01
CA GLN A 287 25.78 21.36 -11.98
C GLN A 287 27.01 21.61 -12.87
N ASN A 288 28.19 21.19 -12.42
CA ASN A 288 29.39 21.27 -13.25
C ASN A 288 29.35 20.25 -14.39
N GLU A 289 29.23 20.71 -15.63
CA GLU A 289 29.20 19.87 -16.83
C GLU A 289 30.48 19.04 -17.04
N THR A 290 31.63 19.47 -16.51
CA THR A 290 32.94 18.84 -16.76
C THR A 290 33.24 17.64 -15.85
N ASP A 291 32.96 17.76 -14.55
CA ASP A 291 33.23 16.70 -13.56
C ASP A 291 31.94 16.04 -13.02
N GLY A 292 30.76 16.59 -13.34
CA GLY A 292 29.46 16.12 -12.86
C GLY A 292 29.08 16.61 -11.46
N MET A 293 29.91 17.46 -10.83
CA MET A 293 29.69 17.90 -9.45
C MET A 293 28.41 18.73 -9.31
N LEU A 294 27.44 18.20 -8.58
CA LEU A 294 26.33 18.96 -8.02
C LEU A 294 26.84 19.93 -6.94
N PRO A 295 26.28 21.13 -6.84
CA PRO A 295 26.88 22.19 -6.03
C PRO A 295 26.64 22.04 -4.52
N TYR A 296 27.43 22.81 -3.77
CA TYR A 296 27.44 22.83 -2.30
C TYR A 296 26.20 23.51 -1.67
N SER A 297 25.70 24.57 -2.29
CA SER A 297 24.57 25.38 -1.80
C SER A 297 23.92 26.15 -2.97
N GLY A 298 22.99 27.06 -2.72
CA GLY A 298 22.43 27.97 -3.73
C GLY A 298 23.35 29.16 -4.08
N PRO A 299 23.09 29.85 -5.22
CA PRO A 299 23.95 30.90 -5.80
C PRO A 299 24.22 32.15 -4.93
N THR A 300 23.41 32.38 -3.89
CA THR A 300 23.45 33.58 -3.06
C THR A 300 24.39 33.52 -1.86
N THR A 301 24.94 32.35 -1.55
CA THR A 301 25.83 32.18 -0.40
C THR A 301 27.25 32.68 -0.67
N GLY A 302 28.00 32.96 0.39
CA GLY A 302 29.42 33.31 0.29
C GLY A 302 30.27 32.12 -0.11
N SER A 303 29.84 30.93 0.30
CA SER A 303 30.41 29.63 -0.08
C SER A 303 30.31 29.42 -1.59
N TRP A 304 29.13 29.66 -2.18
CA TRP A 304 28.93 29.60 -3.63
C TRP A 304 29.90 30.52 -4.37
N ARG A 305 29.89 31.82 -4.05
CA ARG A 305 30.67 32.84 -4.76
C ARG A 305 32.18 32.65 -4.65
N ARG A 306 32.64 31.83 -3.70
CA ARG A 306 34.05 31.45 -3.52
C ARG A 306 34.41 30.10 -4.14
N GLY A 307 33.46 29.42 -4.78
CA GLY A 307 33.67 28.10 -5.36
C GLY A 307 33.84 26.99 -4.33
N SER A 308 33.24 27.12 -3.15
CA SER A 308 33.25 26.06 -2.12
C SER A 308 32.59 24.79 -2.64
N LYS A 309 33.19 23.65 -2.30
CA LYS A 309 32.81 22.30 -2.72
C LYS A 309 32.67 21.40 -1.50
N SER A 310 31.82 20.37 -1.57
CA SER A 310 31.73 19.29 -0.58
C SER A 310 31.30 18.01 -1.28
N ASP A 311 31.99 16.91 -0.97
CA ASP A 311 31.64 15.58 -1.46
C ASP A 311 30.35 15.05 -0.78
N VAL A 312 30.10 15.43 0.48
CA VAL A 312 28.91 15.00 1.26
C VAL A 312 27.64 15.71 0.79
N TYR A 313 27.68 17.01 0.54
CA TYR A 313 26.51 17.74 0.02
C TYR A 313 26.16 17.30 -1.41
N HIS A 314 27.16 16.93 -2.23
CA HIS A 314 26.92 16.30 -3.53
C HIS A 314 26.08 15.01 -3.38
N ALA A 315 26.49 14.11 -2.49
CA ALA A 315 25.79 12.85 -2.25
C ALA A 315 24.36 13.07 -1.71
N TRP A 316 24.14 14.09 -0.86
CA TRP A 316 22.80 14.46 -0.40
C TRP A 316 21.86 14.92 -1.53
N VAL A 317 22.35 15.61 -2.58
CA VAL A 317 21.50 15.92 -3.75
C VAL A 317 21.07 14.63 -4.45
N LEU A 318 21.96 13.66 -4.64
CA LEU A 318 21.63 12.39 -5.27
C LEU A 318 20.56 11.59 -4.50
N VAL A 319 20.65 11.58 -3.16
CA VAL A 319 19.61 11.01 -2.28
C VAL A 319 18.27 11.76 -2.44
N ALA A 320 18.30 13.09 -2.54
CA ALA A 320 17.11 13.89 -2.78
C ALA A 320 16.48 13.66 -4.16
N CYS A 321 17.28 13.46 -5.22
CA CYS A 321 16.81 13.08 -6.54
C CYS A 321 16.04 11.75 -6.51
N PHE A 322 16.59 10.75 -5.80
CA PHE A 322 15.92 9.46 -5.61
C PHE A 322 14.59 9.63 -4.84
N ASN A 323 14.61 10.33 -3.71
CA ASN A 323 13.42 10.57 -2.88
C ASN A 323 12.32 11.30 -3.68
N TYR A 324 12.66 12.37 -4.38
CA TYR A 324 11.71 13.12 -5.22
C TYR A 324 11.12 12.25 -6.34
N ALA A 325 11.95 11.44 -7.01
CA ALA A 325 11.50 10.49 -8.03
C ALA A 325 10.47 9.49 -7.48
N ILE A 326 10.77 8.82 -6.35
CA ILE A 326 9.87 7.79 -5.80
C ILE A 326 8.62 8.37 -5.14
N TYR A 327 8.67 9.56 -4.53
CA TYR A 327 7.50 10.21 -3.93
C TYR A 327 6.55 10.79 -4.98
N THR A 328 7.05 11.20 -6.16
CA THR A 328 6.21 11.75 -7.22
C THR A 328 5.70 10.71 -8.21
N GLY A 329 6.48 9.66 -8.51
CA GLY A 329 6.17 8.76 -9.62
C GLY A 329 6.26 9.42 -11.00
N ASN A 330 6.96 10.57 -11.10
CA ASN A 330 6.98 11.40 -12.32
C ASN A 330 8.03 10.93 -13.34
N GLU A 331 7.59 10.10 -14.29
CA GLU A 331 8.42 9.57 -15.39
C GLU A 331 9.05 10.67 -16.24
N THR A 332 8.30 11.72 -16.56
CA THR A 332 8.79 12.85 -17.37
C THR A 332 9.94 13.58 -16.68
N TRP A 333 9.88 13.79 -15.37
CA TRP A 333 10.98 14.41 -14.62
C TRP A 333 12.23 13.52 -14.62
N ILE A 334 12.07 12.22 -14.39
CA ILE A 334 13.19 11.27 -14.46
C ILE A 334 13.85 11.32 -15.84
N ASP A 335 13.08 11.30 -16.92
CA ASP A 335 13.60 11.30 -18.29
C ASP A 335 14.31 12.61 -18.66
N ILE A 336 13.80 13.78 -18.20
CA ILE A 336 14.46 15.08 -18.43
C ILE A 336 15.79 15.18 -17.68
N HIS A 337 15.85 14.75 -16.42
CA HIS A 337 17.02 14.97 -15.55
C HIS A 337 17.96 13.76 -15.44
N TRP A 338 17.71 12.68 -16.17
CA TRP A 338 18.52 11.46 -16.09
C TRP A 338 20.00 11.68 -16.43
N GLU A 339 20.29 12.60 -17.34
CA GLU A 339 21.66 12.97 -17.73
C GLU A 339 22.39 13.70 -16.58
N ASN A 340 21.70 14.59 -15.87
CA ASN A 340 22.23 15.25 -14.67
C ASN A 340 22.48 14.27 -13.53
N ILE A 341 21.54 13.33 -13.30
CA ILE A 341 21.68 12.26 -12.31
C ILE A 341 22.87 11.36 -12.67
N THR A 342 22.99 10.95 -13.94
CA THR A 342 24.10 10.13 -14.45
C THR A 342 25.45 10.78 -14.18
N ARG A 343 25.62 12.05 -14.58
CA ARG A 343 26.84 12.84 -14.28
C ARG A 343 27.18 12.87 -12.79
N GLY A 344 26.16 13.01 -11.93
CA GLY A 344 26.37 13.02 -10.49
C GLY A 344 26.81 11.66 -9.95
N VAL A 345 26.21 10.56 -10.40
CA VAL A 345 26.66 9.22 -10.01
C VAL A 345 28.08 8.92 -10.54
N GLU A 346 28.41 9.36 -11.76
CA GLU A 346 29.75 9.24 -12.32
C GLU A 346 30.81 10.00 -11.50
N TYR A 347 30.49 11.20 -10.99
CA TYR A 347 31.36 11.94 -10.06
C TYR A 347 31.72 11.13 -8.81
N VAL A 348 30.77 10.37 -8.26
CA VAL A 348 30.97 9.45 -7.14
C VAL A 348 31.80 8.24 -7.56
N MET A 349 31.46 7.59 -8.67
CA MET A 349 32.18 6.40 -9.17
C MET A 349 33.65 6.69 -9.46
N GLN A 350 33.97 7.85 -10.05
CA GLN A 350 35.34 8.30 -10.35
C GLN A 350 36.18 8.57 -9.08
N ARG A 351 35.55 8.74 -7.92
CA ARG A 351 36.21 8.98 -6.62
C ARG A 351 36.40 7.72 -5.78
N LEU A 352 35.75 6.61 -6.13
CA LEU A 352 36.00 5.35 -5.46
C LEU A 352 37.40 4.86 -5.82
N ASP A 353 38.30 4.88 -4.83
CA ASP A 353 39.65 4.36 -4.95
C ASP A 353 39.60 2.89 -5.41
N ASN A 354 40.43 2.53 -6.40
CA ASN A 354 40.40 1.21 -7.02
C ASN A 354 40.98 0.10 -6.13
N ASP A 355 41.90 0.45 -5.22
CA ASP A 355 42.57 -0.49 -4.33
C ASP A 355 41.88 -0.58 -2.96
N VAL A 356 41.40 0.57 -2.44
CA VAL A 356 40.71 0.68 -1.14
C VAL A 356 39.21 0.43 -1.26
N GLY A 357 38.58 0.80 -2.39
CA GLY A 357 37.14 0.64 -2.64
C GLY A 357 36.24 1.70 -1.99
N LEU A 358 36.81 2.70 -1.32
CA LEU A 358 36.10 3.83 -0.70
C LEU A 358 36.39 5.14 -1.44
N ALA A 359 35.50 6.12 -1.31
CA ALA A 359 35.77 7.49 -1.73
C ALA A 359 36.61 8.21 -0.67
N GLU A 360 37.73 8.80 -1.10
CA GLU A 360 38.45 9.78 -0.30
C GLU A 360 37.69 11.11 -0.34
N GLN A 361 37.35 11.66 0.82
CA GLN A 361 36.85 13.03 0.88
C GLN A 361 38.02 14.00 0.64
N VAL A 362 37.91 14.78 -0.43
CA VAL A 362 38.88 15.81 -0.82
C VAL A 362 38.36 17.20 -0.46
N TYR A 363 37.03 17.38 -0.48
CA TYR A 363 36.38 18.64 -0.16
C TYR A 363 35.67 18.55 1.19
N ASP A 364 36.27 19.21 2.20
CA ASP A 364 35.97 19.10 3.63
C ASP A 364 34.94 20.10 4.16
N ASN A 365 34.25 20.85 3.28
CA ASN A 365 33.22 21.83 3.67
C ASN A 365 31.93 21.12 4.10
N ASP A 366 31.98 20.43 5.23
CA ASP A 366 30.87 19.65 5.74
C ASP A 366 30.24 20.26 6.98
N TRP A 367 28.99 19.88 7.17
CA TRP A 367 28.16 20.27 8.29
C TRP A 367 28.67 19.62 9.60
N ALA A 368 28.56 20.34 10.73
CA ALA A 368 28.77 19.81 12.08
C ALA A 368 30.09 19.04 12.35
N ARG A 369 31.20 19.28 11.64
CA ARG A 369 32.39 18.41 11.70
C ARG A 369 33.70 19.12 12.09
N LEU A 370 34.67 18.38 12.64
CA LEU A 370 36.09 18.77 12.78
C LEU A 370 36.92 17.55 12.39
N GLY A 371 37.99 17.77 11.63
CA GLY A 371 38.81 16.65 11.10
C GLY A 371 38.10 15.88 9.98
N GLY A 372 37.52 16.60 9.01
CA GLY A 372 37.02 16.02 7.77
C GLY A 372 38.15 15.52 6.84
N GLY A 373 37.76 15.07 5.65
CA GLY A 373 38.68 14.52 4.65
C GLY A 373 38.85 13.00 4.75
N GLY A 374 39.70 12.42 3.89
CA GLY A 374 40.08 11.00 3.92
C GLY A 374 38.91 10.02 3.71
N TYR A 375 39.15 8.74 3.99
CA TYR A 375 38.12 7.69 3.93
C TYR A 375 37.20 7.72 5.16
N ASN A 376 36.34 8.73 5.28
CA ASN A 376 35.40 8.82 6.40
C ASN A 376 34.07 8.07 6.14
N SER A 377 33.41 7.73 7.23
CA SER A 377 32.19 6.93 7.28
C SER A 377 30.95 7.68 6.79
N ALA A 378 30.84 9.01 6.99
CA ALA A 378 29.67 9.78 6.57
C ALA A 378 29.54 9.89 5.04
N LEU A 379 30.61 10.33 4.36
CA LEU A 379 30.65 10.41 2.89
C LEU A 379 30.38 9.04 2.27
N ASN A 380 31.06 8.00 2.74
CA ASN A 380 30.95 6.68 2.15
C ASN A 380 29.59 6.03 2.41
N ALA A 381 28.92 6.33 3.52
CA ALA A 381 27.53 5.91 3.75
C ALA A 381 26.53 6.58 2.80
N LEU A 382 26.69 7.89 2.54
CA LEU A 382 25.86 8.61 1.57
C LEU A 382 26.12 8.16 0.14
N ASN A 383 27.39 7.97 -0.25
CA ASN A 383 27.76 7.44 -1.56
C ASN A 383 27.21 6.03 -1.79
N TYR A 384 27.28 5.14 -0.79
CA TYR A 384 26.66 3.82 -0.86
C TYR A 384 25.14 3.93 -1.08
N HIS A 385 24.46 4.78 -0.31
CA HIS A 385 23.01 4.93 -0.43
C HIS A 385 22.61 5.49 -1.80
N ALA A 386 23.28 6.54 -2.28
CA ALA A 386 23.06 7.13 -3.59
C ALA A 386 23.28 6.11 -4.72
N LEU A 387 24.38 5.36 -4.69
CA LEU A 387 24.65 4.31 -5.68
C LEU A 387 23.59 3.21 -5.65
N ALA A 388 23.23 2.70 -4.46
CA ALA A 388 22.26 1.63 -4.32
C ALA A 388 20.84 2.08 -4.71
N SER A 389 20.39 3.25 -4.25
CA SER A 389 19.04 3.75 -4.53
C SER A 389 18.86 4.14 -5.99
N LEU A 390 19.83 4.83 -6.58
CA LEU A 390 19.80 5.19 -8.00
C LEU A 390 20.02 3.96 -8.91
N SER A 391 20.76 2.92 -8.48
CA SER A 391 20.80 1.66 -9.21
C SER A 391 19.42 0.96 -9.24
N SER A 392 18.67 1.00 -8.13
CA SER A 392 17.32 0.44 -8.09
C SER A 392 16.36 1.25 -8.97
N LEU A 393 16.47 2.58 -8.96
CA LEU A 393 15.67 3.45 -9.82
C LEU A 393 16.01 3.26 -11.31
N ALA A 394 17.29 3.07 -11.63
CA ALA A 394 17.75 2.79 -12.99
C ALA A 394 17.20 1.45 -13.50
N ALA A 395 17.22 0.40 -12.67
CA ALA A 395 16.62 -0.89 -13.01
C ALA A 395 15.10 -0.80 -13.18
N ASP A 396 14.41 -0.13 -12.24
CA ASP A 396 12.95 -0.02 -12.23
C ASP A 396 12.38 0.90 -13.32
N THR A 397 13.22 1.74 -13.93
CA THR A 397 12.86 2.64 -15.05
C THR A 397 13.61 2.29 -16.34
N ALA A 398 14.23 1.11 -16.40
CA ALA A 398 14.90 0.62 -17.60
C ALA A 398 13.90 0.27 -18.71
N THR A 399 14.27 0.62 -19.93
CA THR A 399 13.61 0.16 -21.15
C THR A 399 14.68 -0.23 -22.17
N GLU A 400 14.33 -1.06 -23.16
CA GLU A 400 15.23 -1.49 -24.25
C GLU A 400 15.89 -0.31 -25.01
N ARG A 401 15.39 0.92 -24.85
CA ARG A 401 15.80 2.11 -25.60
C ARG A 401 16.58 3.14 -24.79
N ASN A 402 16.61 3.07 -23.46
CA ASN A 402 17.20 4.11 -22.59
C ASN A 402 18.54 3.72 -21.93
N GLY A 403 18.98 2.46 -22.04
CA GLY A 403 20.29 2.02 -21.57
C GLY A 403 20.48 1.96 -20.05
N ARG A 404 19.44 2.27 -19.26
CA ARG A 404 19.52 2.34 -17.79
C ARG A 404 19.85 1.00 -17.12
N GLU A 405 19.55 -0.12 -17.77
CA GLU A 405 19.89 -1.47 -17.28
C GLU A 405 21.39 -1.65 -17.06
N GLN A 406 22.23 -1.17 -17.99
CA GLN A 406 23.69 -1.23 -17.84
C GLN A 406 24.16 -0.35 -16.67
N GLN A 407 23.63 0.87 -16.59
CA GLN A 407 23.93 1.80 -15.48
C GLN A 407 23.53 1.20 -14.13
N ALA A 408 22.36 0.56 -14.03
CA ALA A 408 21.90 -0.13 -12.83
C ALA A 408 22.89 -1.22 -12.38
N ASN A 409 23.38 -2.04 -13.31
CA ASN A 409 24.36 -3.08 -13.01
C ASN A 409 25.69 -2.49 -12.53
N ASP A 410 26.21 -1.46 -13.20
CA ASP A 410 27.49 -0.83 -12.85
C ASP A 410 27.42 -0.09 -11.49
N TRP A 411 26.33 0.63 -11.23
CA TRP A 411 26.11 1.36 -9.98
C TRP A 411 25.88 0.41 -8.79
N SER A 412 25.15 -0.69 -9.01
CA SER A 412 24.96 -1.75 -8.01
C SER A 412 26.28 -2.46 -7.67
N ALA A 413 27.10 -2.77 -8.67
CA ALA A 413 28.44 -3.34 -8.46
C ALA A 413 29.36 -2.40 -7.67
N ALA A 414 29.33 -1.09 -7.96
CA ALA A 414 30.06 -0.08 -7.21
C ALA A 414 29.57 0.01 -5.75
N ALA A 415 28.26 -0.01 -5.50
CA ALA A 415 27.69 -0.02 -4.15
C ALA A 415 28.13 -1.27 -3.34
N ALA A 416 28.12 -2.45 -3.96
CA ALA A 416 28.55 -3.69 -3.32
C ALA A 416 30.05 -3.68 -2.97
N ARG A 417 30.90 -3.15 -3.86
CA ARG A 417 32.34 -2.94 -3.59
C ARG A 417 32.55 -1.98 -2.41
N LEU A 418 31.86 -0.84 -2.42
CA LEU A 418 31.95 0.18 -1.37
C LEU A 418 31.53 -0.40 -0.01
N LYS A 419 30.38 -1.10 0.08
CA LYS A 419 29.92 -1.72 1.33
C LYS A 419 30.91 -2.75 1.89
N THR A 420 31.56 -3.50 1.01
CA THR A 420 32.61 -4.46 1.40
C THR A 420 33.83 -3.73 1.98
N ALA A 421 34.29 -2.69 1.30
CA ALA A 421 35.40 -1.85 1.75
C ALA A 421 35.09 -1.13 3.08
N PHE A 422 33.88 -0.61 3.24
CA PHE A 422 33.43 0.12 4.42
C PHE A 422 33.58 -0.71 5.71
N ASN A 423 33.13 -1.97 5.65
CA ASN A 423 33.24 -2.91 6.77
C ASN A 423 34.66 -3.46 6.97
N THR A 424 35.52 -3.38 5.95
CA THR A 424 36.91 -3.87 6.02
C THR A 424 37.85 -2.80 6.58
N VAL A 425 37.68 -1.54 6.19
CA VAL A 425 38.61 -0.43 6.48
C VAL A 425 38.18 0.37 7.71
N LEU A 426 36.88 0.63 7.87
CA LEU A 426 36.35 1.55 8.87
C LEU A 426 35.79 0.88 10.12
N TRP A 427 35.45 -0.42 10.08
CA TRP A 427 34.94 -1.12 11.26
C TRP A 427 35.99 -1.22 12.38
N ASP A 428 35.66 -0.78 13.60
CA ASP A 428 36.45 -1.03 14.80
C ASP A 428 35.70 -1.97 15.74
N GLU A 429 36.18 -3.22 15.79
CA GLU A 429 35.60 -4.30 16.59
C GLU A 429 35.63 -4.03 18.10
N SER A 430 36.53 -3.16 18.58
CA SER A 430 36.64 -2.79 20.00
C SER A 430 35.65 -1.69 20.39
N ALA A 431 35.47 -0.70 19.51
CA ALA A 431 34.48 0.36 19.72
C ALA A 431 33.05 -0.10 19.43
N LYS A 432 32.87 -1.10 18.56
CA LYS A 432 31.58 -1.47 17.93
C LYS A 432 30.97 -0.32 17.12
N LEU A 433 31.84 0.47 16.51
CA LEU A 433 31.51 1.64 15.70
C LEU A 433 32.45 1.68 14.49
N TYR A 434 31.99 2.32 13.42
CA TYR A 434 32.82 2.74 12.31
C TYR A 434 33.63 3.97 12.73
N ARG A 435 34.93 3.97 12.41
CA ARG A 435 35.87 5.06 12.66
C ARG A 435 36.08 5.89 11.40
N ASP A 436 36.58 7.09 11.59
CA ASP A 436 37.16 7.92 10.53
C ASP A 436 38.69 8.01 10.67
N ASN A 437 39.26 9.04 10.04
CA ASN A 437 40.62 9.51 10.28
C ASN A 437 40.86 9.79 11.78
N GLU A 438 42.13 9.79 12.17
CA GLU A 438 42.52 10.30 13.47
C GLU A 438 42.27 11.82 13.56
N THR A 439 41.76 12.26 14.69
CA THR A 439 41.65 13.70 15.02
C THR A 439 43.02 14.37 15.00
N THR A 440 43.06 15.70 14.93
CA THR A 440 44.30 16.50 15.06
C THR A 440 45.06 16.28 16.39
N ALA A 441 44.45 15.57 17.35
CA ALA A 441 45.05 15.15 18.62
C ALA A 441 45.51 13.67 18.63
N GLY A 442 45.46 12.95 17.50
CA GLY A 442 45.87 11.54 17.39
C GLY A 442 44.87 10.53 17.98
N ALA A 443 43.67 10.96 18.37
CA ALA A 443 42.61 10.07 18.85
C ALA A 443 41.73 9.59 17.69
N ARG A 444 41.34 8.30 17.69
CA ARG A 444 40.35 7.75 16.73
C ARG A 444 39.00 8.45 16.90
N LEU A 445 38.47 9.01 15.82
CA LEU A 445 37.13 9.56 15.79
C LEU A 445 36.11 8.46 15.43
N PHE A 446 35.03 8.37 16.21
CA PHE A 446 33.86 7.55 15.94
C PHE A 446 32.66 8.49 15.85
N PRO A 447 32.30 8.98 14.65
CA PRO A 447 31.34 10.05 14.54
C PRO A 447 29.92 9.52 14.79
N GLN A 448 29.05 10.38 15.32
CA GLN A 448 27.63 10.10 15.45
C GLN A 448 26.98 10.04 14.05
N ASP A 449 27.37 10.90 13.10
CA ASP A 449 26.82 11.00 11.75
C ASP A 449 27.02 9.72 10.93
N GLY A 450 28.27 9.30 10.68
CA GLY A 450 28.60 8.18 9.82
C GLY A 450 28.17 6.85 10.38
N ASN A 451 28.12 6.69 11.71
CA ASN A 451 27.55 5.51 12.35
C ASN A 451 26.02 5.46 12.22
N SER A 452 25.35 6.60 12.35
CA SER A 452 23.90 6.68 12.15
C SER A 452 23.51 6.45 10.68
N LEU A 453 24.26 7.04 9.74
CA LEU A 453 24.08 6.84 8.29
C LEU A 453 24.38 5.38 7.89
N ALA A 454 25.42 4.75 8.46
CA ALA A 454 25.73 3.35 8.21
C ALA A 454 24.63 2.39 8.67
N LEU A 455 23.93 2.70 9.77
CA LEU A 455 22.73 1.98 10.18
C LEU A 455 21.54 2.27 9.27
N LEU A 456 21.21 3.56 9.08
CA LEU A 456 20.06 4.02 8.30
C LEU A 456 20.08 3.44 6.87
N TYR A 457 21.25 3.42 6.24
CA TYR A 457 21.44 2.91 4.89
C TYR A 457 21.93 1.45 4.85
N SER A 458 21.79 0.70 5.96
CA SER A 458 22.03 -0.75 5.98
C SER A 458 23.43 -1.18 5.49
N LEU A 459 24.48 -0.43 5.83
CA LEU A 459 25.87 -0.78 5.54
C LEU A 459 26.41 -1.91 6.41
N THR A 460 25.80 -2.19 7.56
CA THR A 460 26.14 -3.33 8.41
C THR A 460 25.97 -4.67 7.70
N THR A 461 26.77 -5.66 8.12
CA THR A 461 26.84 -7.02 7.55
C THR A 461 25.96 -8.04 8.27
N SER A 462 25.62 -7.80 9.53
CA SER A 462 24.78 -8.68 10.35
C SER A 462 23.89 -7.90 11.31
N ARG A 463 22.82 -8.53 11.80
CA ARG A 463 21.91 -7.93 12.79
C ARG A 463 22.64 -7.61 14.09
N GLU A 464 23.55 -8.49 14.49
CA GLU A 464 24.39 -8.37 15.68
C GLU A 464 25.26 -7.11 15.58
N GLN A 465 25.81 -6.82 14.39
CA GLN A 465 26.56 -5.59 14.13
C GLN A 465 25.64 -4.35 14.20
N SER A 466 24.44 -4.40 13.59
CA SER A 466 23.48 -3.29 13.66
C SER A 466 23.05 -2.95 15.08
N VAL A 467 22.73 -3.97 15.89
CA VAL A 467 22.40 -3.80 17.30
C VAL A 467 23.59 -3.23 18.07
N ALA A 468 24.81 -3.74 17.85
CA ALA A 468 26.01 -3.26 18.54
C ALA A 468 26.34 -1.78 18.25
N VAL A 469 26.19 -1.33 16.99
CA VAL A 469 26.35 0.11 16.63
C VAL A 469 25.25 0.94 17.28
N SER A 470 24.00 0.46 17.24
CA SER A 470 22.85 1.15 17.84
C SER A 470 23.01 1.29 19.36
N GLU A 471 23.51 0.27 20.06
CA GLU A 471 23.85 0.34 21.48
C GLU A 471 25.04 1.27 21.74
N ALA A 472 26.08 1.22 20.89
CA ALA A 472 27.28 2.03 21.04
C ALA A 472 27.02 3.55 20.86
N LEU A 473 26.12 3.95 19.97
CA LEU A 473 25.68 5.34 19.80
C LEU A 473 25.11 5.94 21.09
N THR A 474 24.37 5.15 21.89
CA THR A 474 23.77 5.62 23.16
C THR A 474 24.80 6.05 24.22
N ARG A 475 26.08 5.67 24.06
CA ARG A 475 27.18 6.10 24.95
C ARG A 475 27.43 7.61 24.89
N ASN A 476 27.02 8.26 23.80
CA ASN A 476 27.13 9.71 23.61
C ASN A 476 26.00 10.50 24.30
N TRP A 477 24.99 9.83 24.86
CA TRP A 477 23.79 10.49 25.38
C TRP A 477 23.99 11.09 26.77
N ASN A 478 23.68 12.38 26.91
CA ASN A 478 23.45 13.03 28.19
C ASN A 478 21.94 13.20 28.45
N ASN A 479 21.53 13.93 29.50
CA ASN A 479 20.11 14.09 29.86
C ASN A 479 19.22 14.80 28.81
N ILE A 480 19.82 15.48 27.83
CA ILE A 480 19.13 16.26 26.79
C ILE A 480 19.21 15.57 25.42
N GLY A 481 20.32 14.90 25.10
CA GLY A 481 20.48 14.23 23.81
C GLY A 481 21.89 13.70 23.59
N PRO A 482 22.22 13.26 22.37
CA PRO A 482 23.55 12.80 22.00
C PRO A 482 24.51 13.98 21.88
N VAL A 483 25.60 13.97 22.65
CA VAL A 483 26.70 14.91 22.48
C VAL A 483 27.58 14.41 21.34
N THR A 484 27.61 15.16 20.26
CA THR A 484 28.25 14.75 19.00
C THR A 484 29.78 14.65 19.13
N PRO A 485 30.41 13.47 18.95
CA PRO A 485 31.87 13.30 19.07
C PRO A 485 32.71 14.11 18.08
N GLU A 486 32.23 14.25 16.85
CA GLU A 486 32.79 15.08 15.77
C GLU A 486 32.53 16.59 15.99
N LEU A 487 31.63 16.93 16.92
CA LEU A 487 31.23 18.29 17.30
C LEU A 487 31.16 18.51 18.83
N PRO A 488 32.25 18.33 19.62
CA PRO A 488 32.14 18.36 21.08
C PRO A 488 31.50 19.62 21.66
N ASP A 489 30.83 19.42 22.81
CA ASP A 489 29.90 20.34 23.49
C ASP A 489 28.66 20.76 22.69
N THR A 490 28.27 19.99 21.67
CA THR A 490 27.06 20.29 20.87
C THR A 490 26.15 19.07 20.78
N ILE A 491 24.83 19.30 20.85
CA ILE A 491 23.81 18.32 20.50
C ILE A 491 23.25 18.74 19.15
N SER A 492 23.71 18.10 18.08
CA SER A 492 23.18 18.37 16.74
C SER A 492 21.84 17.66 16.56
N THR A 493 20.75 18.42 16.40
CA THR A 493 19.41 17.85 16.20
C THR A 493 19.25 17.24 14.79
N PHE A 494 20.11 17.63 13.84
CA PHE A 494 20.23 16.97 12.55
C PHE A 494 20.79 15.55 12.70
N ILE A 495 21.94 15.38 13.37
CA ILE A 495 22.48 14.04 13.59
C ILE A 495 21.53 13.23 14.46
N SER A 496 20.92 13.85 15.47
CA SER A 496 19.90 13.19 16.29
C SER A 496 18.70 12.72 15.45
N SER A 497 18.34 13.42 14.38
CA SER A 497 17.28 12.99 13.43
C SER A 497 17.71 11.76 12.64
N VAL A 498 18.95 11.73 12.16
CA VAL A 498 19.52 10.55 11.49
C VAL A 498 19.66 9.38 12.46
N GLU A 499 20.09 9.62 13.71
CA GLU A 499 20.25 8.61 14.77
C GLU A 499 18.89 8.01 15.20
N VAL A 500 17.84 8.83 15.27
CA VAL A 500 16.45 8.36 15.47
C VAL A 500 16.07 7.35 14.38
N LEU A 501 16.33 7.66 13.11
CA LEU A 501 16.05 6.76 11.98
C LEU A 501 16.97 5.53 11.97
N ALA A 502 18.23 5.70 12.36
CA ALA A 502 19.24 4.65 12.50
C ALA A 502 18.84 3.58 13.53
N HIS A 503 18.30 3.99 14.68
CA HIS A 503 17.77 3.07 15.68
C HIS A 503 16.59 2.24 15.14
N TYR A 504 15.70 2.83 14.33
CA TYR A 504 14.65 2.06 13.64
C TYR A 504 15.19 1.10 12.58
N ALA A 505 16.25 1.48 11.87
CA ALA A 505 16.93 0.57 10.92
C ALA A 505 17.59 -0.64 11.63
N ALA A 506 17.98 -0.48 12.91
CA ALA A 506 18.53 -1.55 13.76
C ALA A 506 17.48 -2.35 14.56
N ASP A 507 16.18 -2.24 14.24
CA ASP A 507 15.05 -2.78 15.01
C ASP A 507 14.98 -2.30 16.48
N GLN A 508 15.62 -1.17 16.82
CA GLN A 508 15.67 -0.58 18.16
C GLN A 508 14.67 0.56 18.34
N ALA A 509 13.41 0.35 17.93
CA ALA A 509 12.32 1.32 18.05
C ALA A 509 12.19 1.96 19.45
N GLY A 510 12.29 1.16 20.51
CA GLY A 510 12.24 1.66 21.89
C GLY A 510 13.43 2.56 22.28
N THR A 511 14.55 2.48 21.55
CA THR A 511 15.69 3.41 21.70
C THR A 511 15.45 4.68 20.90
N ALA A 512 14.93 4.58 19.67
CA ALA A 512 14.50 5.73 18.87
C ALA A 512 13.48 6.61 19.61
N LEU A 513 12.43 6.01 20.18
CA LEU A 513 11.41 6.73 20.95
C LEU A 513 11.97 7.39 22.24
N LYS A 514 12.93 6.74 22.92
CA LYS A 514 13.64 7.37 24.05
C LYS A 514 14.46 8.58 23.63
N LEU A 515 15.11 8.53 22.46
CA LEU A 515 15.84 9.67 21.90
C LEU A 515 14.88 10.81 21.53
N MET A 516 13.74 10.51 20.89
CA MET A 516 12.68 11.49 20.61
C MET A 516 12.21 12.20 21.88
N ARG A 517 11.76 11.44 22.88
CA ARG A 517 11.26 11.95 24.17
C ARG A 517 12.30 12.73 24.96
N ARG A 518 13.59 12.51 24.70
CA ARG A 518 14.70 13.21 25.35
C ARG A 518 14.99 14.54 24.64
N THR A 519 15.42 14.48 23.37
CA THR A 519 15.85 15.67 22.62
C THR A 519 14.69 16.58 22.27
N TRP A 520 13.63 16.05 21.65
CA TRP A 520 12.45 16.84 21.30
C TRP A 520 11.57 17.13 22.52
N GLY A 521 11.59 16.25 23.54
CA GLY A 521 11.01 16.56 24.84
C GLY A 521 11.62 17.80 25.50
N TYR A 522 12.94 17.97 25.41
CA TYR A 522 13.62 19.18 25.84
C TYR A 522 13.26 20.38 24.96
N MET A 523 13.35 20.25 23.62
CA MET A 523 13.03 21.34 22.69
C MET A 523 11.60 21.87 22.85
N LEU A 524 10.62 20.99 23.07
CA LEU A 524 9.20 21.37 23.10
C LEU A 524 8.69 21.80 24.48
N ASN A 525 9.42 21.53 25.57
CA ASN A 525 8.96 21.83 26.93
C ASN A 525 9.93 22.70 27.76
N SER A 526 11.17 22.91 27.31
CA SER A 526 12.12 23.77 28.03
C SER A 526 11.65 25.23 28.01
N PRO A 527 11.71 25.97 29.14
CA PRO A 527 11.35 27.39 29.19
C PRO A 527 12.32 28.30 28.41
N LEU A 528 13.45 27.77 27.93
CA LEU A 528 14.37 28.46 27.01
C LEU A 528 13.92 28.39 25.54
N MET A 529 12.94 27.53 25.25
CA MET A 529 12.44 27.21 23.92
C MET A 529 11.03 27.78 23.69
N THR A 530 10.54 27.66 22.47
CA THR A 530 9.26 28.22 22.02
C THR A 530 8.11 27.22 21.98
N GLY A 531 8.35 25.95 22.35
CA GLY A 531 7.40 24.86 22.09
C GLY A 531 7.42 24.37 20.64
N THR A 532 8.48 24.73 19.90
CA THR A 532 8.69 24.42 18.48
C THR A 532 10.08 23.78 18.31
N THR A 533 10.40 23.27 17.12
CA THR A 533 11.75 22.79 16.80
C THR A 533 12.67 23.84 16.17
N LEU A 534 12.20 25.08 16.01
CA LEU A 534 12.96 26.20 15.46
C LEU A 534 13.74 26.90 16.59
N VAL A 535 15.06 26.69 16.63
CA VAL A 535 15.98 27.18 17.67
C VAL A 535 17.35 27.49 17.06
N GLU A 536 18.22 28.25 17.72
CA GLU A 536 19.56 28.54 17.20
C GLU A 536 20.66 28.03 18.16
N GLY A 537 21.22 26.87 17.82
CA GLY A 537 22.27 26.19 18.59
C GLY A 537 21.81 25.56 19.90
N MET A 538 22.30 24.36 20.21
CA MET A 538 22.08 23.69 21.49
C MET A 538 23.37 23.04 21.96
N SER A 539 23.96 23.62 23.01
CA SER A 539 25.12 23.05 23.69
C SER A 539 24.75 21.77 24.46
N ALA A 540 25.74 21.01 24.92
CA ALA A 540 25.48 19.80 25.69
C ALA A 540 24.67 20.04 26.98
N ASN A 541 24.71 21.25 27.55
CA ASN A 541 23.90 21.62 28.73
C ASN A 541 22.51 22.20 28.41
N GLY A 542 22.13 22.29 27.12
CA GLY A 542 20.84 22.82 26.68
C GLY A 542 20.77 24.34 26.53
N SER A 543 21.84 25.08 26.83
CA SER A 543 21.91 26.52 26.54
C SER A 543 22.12 26.80 25.05
N LEU A 544 21.52 27.90 24.60
CA LEU A 544 21.50 28.33 23.19
C LEU A 544 22.70 29.25 22.89
N ALA A 545 23.42 29.01 21.79
CA ALA A 545 24.64 29.74 21.40
C ALA A 545 25.06 29.47 19.93
N TYR A 546 25.86 30.37 19.35
CA TYR A 546 26.48 30.22 18.02
C TYR A 546 28.04 30.20 18.08
N ARG A 547 28.71 29.15 17.57
CA ARG A 547 30.12 29.18 17.10
C ARG A 547 30.09 30.05 15.85
N SER A 548 30.57 31.27 16.00
CA SER A 548 31.49 31.77 14.98
C SER A 548 32.70 30.83 14.80
N MET A 549 33.03 30.02 15.82
CA MET A 549 34.40 29.65 16.13
C MET A 549 34.84 28.20 15.84
N ARG A 550 34.31 27.58 14.78
CA ARG A 550 35.02 26.51 14.05
C ARG A 550 35.57 27.13 12.77
N SER A 551 36.89 27.32 12.76
CA SER A 551 37.67 28.11 11.78
C SER A 551 37.53 29.64 11.84
N TYR A 552 36.64 30.22 12.68
CA TYR A 552 36.53 31.69 12.86
C TYR A 552 36.61 32.17 14.33
N ASN A 553 37.83 32.41 14.83
CA ASN A 553 38.10 33.29 16.00
C ASN A 553 37.83 32.79 17.46
N TYR A 554 38.02 31.50 17.75
CA TYR A 554 38.31 30.92 19.10
C TYR A 554 37.24 30.89 20.24
N ASP A 555 36.31 29.92 20.12
CA ASP A 555 35.27 29.36 21.02
C ASP A 555 33.93 30.10 21.39
N SER A 556 32.80 29.55 20.91
CA SER A 556 31.60 29.16 21.72
C SER A 556 30.52 28.42 20.87
N ALA A 557 30.29 27.09 20.98
CA ALA A 557 29.42 26.15 20.19
C ALA A 557 28.37 26.64 19.11
N TYR A 558 28.40 26.13 17.85
CA TYR A 558 27.39 26.27 16.74
C TYR A 558 26.98 24.88 16.27
N THR A 559 25.69 24.72 16.12
CA THR A 559 25.05 24.23 14.90
C THR A 559 23.89 25.20 14.72
N SER A 560 23.66 25.79 13.55
CA SER A 560 22.39 26.50 13.36
C SER A 560 21.29 25.43 13.37
N LEU A 561 20.27 25.64 14.20
CA LEU A 561 19.25 24.60 14.51
C LEU A 561 17.86 25.02 14.02
N SER A 562 17.73 26.18 13.36
CA SER A 562 16.51 26.63 12.68
C SER A 562 16.30 25.91 11.35
N HIS A 563 17.10 24.87 11.14
CA HIS A 563 17.15 24.02 9.97
C HIS A 563 15.98 23.05 10.07
N SER A 564 15.37 22.76 8.93
CA SER A 564 14.35 21.73 8.79
C SER A 564 14.95 20.31 8.89
N TRP A 565 16.22 20.21 9.31
CA TRP A 565 16.94 19.02 9.74
C TRP A 565 16.50 18.45 11.09
N SER A 566 15.88 19.25 11.96
CA SER A 566 15.38 18.82 13.28
C SER A 566 14.09 18.00 13.21
N THR A 567 13.76 17.46 12.03
CA THR A 567 12.43 16.95 11.67
C THR A 567 12.38 15.42 11.51
N GLY A 568 13.48 14.71 11.83
CA GLY A 568 13.53 13.25 11.83
C GLY A 568 12.38 12.52 12.53
N PRO A 569 11.81 13.02 13.65
CA PRO A 569 10.64 12.40 14.26
C PRO A 569 9.41 12.35 13.36
N THR A 570 9.20 13.35 12.49
CA THR A 570 8.10 13.35 11.51
C THR A 570 8.20 12.14 10.60
N GLN A 571 9.37 11.94 9.98
CA GLN A 571 9.63 10.75 9.16
C GLN A 571 9.55 9.47 9.97
N ALA A 572 10.21 9.42 11.12
CA ALA A 572 10.35 8.20 11.90
C ALA A 572 9.02 7.70 12.47
N LEU A 573 8.11 8.61 12.86
CA LEU A 573 6.79 8.22 13.34
C LEU A 573 5.87 7.73 12.21
N SER A 574 5.89 8.38 11.03
CA SER A 574 5.13 7.93 9.86
C SER A 574 5.74 6.67 9.20
N PHE A 575 6.96 6.77 8.68
CA PHE A 575 7.60 5.70 7.91
C PHE A 575 8.12 4.52 8.73
N LYS A 576 8.43 4.68 10.03
CA LYS A 576 9.02 3.60 10.84
C LYS A 576 8.10 3.12 11.95
N ALA A 577 7.51 4.01 12.75
CA ALA A 577 6.63 3.61 13.86
C ALA A 577 5.29 3.04 13.38
N VAL A 578 4.54 3.79 12.55
CA VAL A 578 3.39 3.24 11.81
C VAL A 578 3.88 2.28 10.72
N GLY A 579 4.98 2.62 10.04
CA GLY A 579 5.72 1.69 9.20
C GLY A 579 5.30 1.65 7.72
N LEU A 580 4.43 2.55 7.26
CA LEU A 580 4.10 2.68 5.84
C LEU A 580 5.08 3.67 5.18
N GLU A 581 5.91 3.18 4.26
CA GLU A 581 6.99 3.96 3.64
C GLU A 581 7.11 3.66 2.14
N ILE A 582 7.29 4.70 1.32
CA ILE A 582 7.66 4.55 -0.09
C ILE A 582 9.18 4.33 -0.16
N VAL A 583 9.60 3.18 -0.70
CA VAL A 583 10.99 2.69 -0.65
C VAL A 583 11.65 2.52 -2.02
N GLY A 584 10.88 2.65 -3.10
CA GLY A 584 11.36 2.49 -4.47
C GLY A 584 10.34 2.95 -5.48
N TRP A 585 10.67 2.82 -6.77
CA TRP A 585 9.83 3.28 -7.87
C TRP A 585 8.46 2.59 -7.86
N LYS A 586 7.39 3.34 -7.54
CA LYS A 586 6.01 2.84 -7.34
C LYS A 586 5.94 1.66 -6.33
N LYS A 587 6.89 1.61 -5.38
CA LYS A 587 7.06 0.52 -4.39
C LYS A 587 7.04 1.05 -2.96
N TRP A 588 6.27 0.40 -2.10
CA TRP A 588 6.17 0.69 -0.68
C TRP A 588 6.42 -0.54 0.20
N ILE A 589 6.73 -0.32 1.47
CA ILE A 589 6.78 -1.34 2.51
C ILE A 589 5.80 -0.99 3.62
N PHE A 590 5.18 -2.01 4.22
CA PHE A 590 4.48 -1.88 5.50
C PHE A 590 5.22 -2.70 6.56
N ARG A 591 6.06 -2.01 7.33
CA ARG A 591 6.91 -2.56 8.40
C ARG A 591 6.75 -1.77 9.72
N PRO A 592 5.61 -1.91 10.43
CA PRO A 592 5.37 -1.22 11.69
C PRO A 592 6.45 -1.53 12.73
N GLN A 593 6.89 -0.50 13.45
CA GLN A 593 7.81 -0.60 14.58
C GLN A 593 7.32 0.26 15.77
N PRO A 594 6.17 -0.07 16.39
CA PRO A 594 5.50 0.80 17.35
C PRO A 594 6.27 1.05 18.67
N GLY A 595 7.29 0.25 18.97
CA GLY A 595 8.10 0.40 20.19
C GLY A 595 7.30 0.10 21.46
N ASP A 596 6.94 1.15 22.22
CA ASP A 596 6.07 1.07 23.40
C ASP A 596 4.67 1.68 23.20
N LEU A 597 4.39 2.18 21.98
CA LEU A 597 3.09 2.71 21.56
C LEU A 597 2.14 1.57 21.16
N LYS A 598 0.83 1.84 21.16
CA LYS A 598 -0.22 0.86 20.86
C LYS A 598 -1.20 1.32 19.80
N SER A 599 -1.62 2.59 19.81
CA SER A 599 -2.50 3.19 18.80
C SER A 599 -1.67 4.16 17.97
N LEU A 600 -1.54 3.91 16.68
CA LEU A 600 -0.80 4.75 15.75
C LEU A 600 -1.57 4.89 14.43
N ARG A 601 -1.58 6.08 13.85
CA ARG A 601 -2.08 6.30 12.49
C ARG A 601 -1.29 7.38 11.77
N THR A 602 -1.14 7.24 10.46
CA THR A 602 -0.62 8.29 9.59
C THR A 602 -1.30 8.23 8.23
N ALA A 603 -1.46 9.39 7.60
CA ALA A 603 -1.70 9.47 6.17
C ALA A 603 -0.87 10.59 5.56
N TYR A 604 -0.58 10.49 4.27
CA TYR A 604 0.10 11.51 3.48
C TYR A 604 -0.29 11.39 2.00
N MET A 605 -0.31 12.54 1.31
CA MET A 605 -0.69 12.63 -0.10
C MET A 605 0.54 12.65 -1.00
N SER A 606 0.46 11.92 -2.11
CA SER A 606 1.44 11.96 -3.20
C SER A 606 0.74 12.24 -4.54
N PRO A 607 1.46 12.65 -5.60
CA PRO A 607 0.89 12.73 -6.95
C PRO A 607 0.35 11.40 -7.49
N MET A 608 0.78 10.26 -6.93
CA MET A 608 0.23 8.93 -7.23
C MET A 608 -1.11 8.67 -6.52
N GLY A 609 -1.40 9.40 -5.43
CA GLY A 609 -2.58 9.24 -4.57
C GLY A 609 -2.25 9.22 -3.07
N GLU A 610 -3.25 8.89 -2.26
CA GLU A 610 -3.16 8.85 -0.79
C GLU A 610 -2.56 7.54 -0.27
N PHE A 611 -1.66 7.67 0.69
CA PHE A 611 -1.16 6.58 1.53
C PHE A 611 -1.69 6.77 2.94
N GLU A 612 -2.33 5.76 3.52
CA GLU A 612 -2.88 5.78 4.88
C GLU A 612 -2.63 4.43 5.56
N ALA A 613 -2.19 4.47 6.82
CA ALA A 613 -2.12 3.28 7.66
C ALA A 613 -2.52 3.57 9.11
N THR A 614 -3.20 2.61 9.72
CA THR A 614 -3.42 2.54 11.17
C THR A 614 -2.78 1.27 11.72
N VAL A 615 -2.32 1.31 12.97
CA VAL A 615 -1.73 0.19 13.70
C VAL A 615 -2.24 0.22 15.13
N GLN A 616 -2.94 -0.84 15.53
CA GLN A 616 -3.45 -1.06 16.87
C GLN A 616 -2.85 -2.33 17.46
N LEU A 617 -2.06 -2.19 18.53
CA LEU A 617 -1.57 -3.31 19.32
C LEU A 617 -2.44 -3.57 20.55
N SER A 618 -2.78 -4.85 20.77
CA SER A 618 -3.47 -5.36 21.95
C SER A 618 -2.79 -6.62 22.48
N ASP A 619 -3.11 -7.02 23.72
CA ASP A 619 -2.61 -8.21 24.43
C ASP A 619 -1.11 -8.53 24.30
N LYS A 620 -0.31 -8.02 25.24
CA LYS A 620 1.09 -8.47 25.44
C LYS A 620 1.15 -9.80 26.21
N GLY A 621 0.49 -10.83 25.67
CA GLY A 621 0.48 -12.18 26.24
C GLY A 621 1.80 -12.93 26.06
N ILE A 622 1.90 -14.13 26.66
CA ILE A 622 3.08 -15.01 26.55
C ILE A 622 3.39 -15.40 25.08
N LEU A 623 2.38 -15.36 24.20
CA LEU A 623 2.47 -15.76 22.79
C LEU A 623 2.83 -14.61 21.82
N GLY A 624 3.06 -13.39 22.31
CA GLY A 624 3.27 -12.19 21.48
C GLY A 624 2.04 -11.31 21.38
N TRP A 625 2.17 -10.18 20.65
CA TRP A 625 1.13 -9.15 20.51
C TRP A 625 0.00 -9.56 19.57
N THR A 626 -1.19 -8.99 19.73
CA THR A 626 -2.20 -8.92 18.67
C THR A 626 -2.02 -7.59 17.94
N LEU A 627 -1.81 -7.64 16.62
CA LEU A 627 -1.79 -6.46 15.75
C LEU A 627 -3.07 -6.45 14.91
N ASP A 628 -3.76 -5.32 14.91
CA ASP A 628 -4.80 -4.97 13.93
C ASP A 628 -4.35 -3.70 13.19
N ALA A 629 -4.56 -3.62 11.89
CA ALA A 629 -4.09 -2.52 11.07
C ALA A 629 -5.03 -2.27 9.89
N THR A 630 -5.17 -1.01 9.49
CA THR A 630 -5.68 -0.67 8.16
C THR A 630 -4.53 -0.17 7.30
N LEU A 631 -4.63 -0.41 5.99
CA LEU A 631 -3.63 -0.04 5.00
C LEU A 631 -4.32 0.30 3.68
N LYS A 632 -4.12 1.53 3.21
CA LYS A 632 -4.63 2.07 1.95
C LYS A 632 -3.46 2.68 1.21
N THR A 633 -3.28 2.27 -0.04
CA THR A 633 -2.20 2.71 -0.93
C THR A 633 -2.75 2.91 -2.33
N PRO A 634 -2.16 3.79 -3.16
CA PRO A 634 -2.72 4.09 -4.47
C PRO A 634 -2.66 2.92 -5.47
N GLU A 635 -3.58 2.95 -6.44
CA GLU A 635 -3.56 2.03 -7.59
C GLU A 635 -2.26 2.17 -8.39
N GLY A 636 -1.80 1.09 -9.02
CA GLY A 636 -0.52 1.07 -9.74
C GLY A 636 0.73 1.08 -8.85
N THR A 637 0.57 1.08 -7.52
CA THR A 637 1.67 0.86 -6.56
C THR A 637 1.70 -0.60 -6.07
N SER A 638 2.87 -1.07 -5.65
CA SER A 638 3.07 -2.43 -5.14
C SER A 638 3.83 -2.42 -3.81
N GLY A 639 3.64 -3.44 -2.97
CA GLY A 639 4.35 -3.45 -1.71
C GLY A 639 4.55 -4.78 -1.01
N LYS A 640 5.33 -4.72 0.06
CA LYS A 640 5.70 -5.86 0.90
C LYS A 640 5.25 -5.59 2.34
N MET A 641 4.66 -6.59 2.97
CA MET A 641 4.45 -6.59 4.42
C MET A 641 5.62 -7.30 5.12
N ASP A 642 6.14 -6.68 6.18
CA ASP A 642 7.22 -7.24 6.99
C ASP A 642 6.98 -6.89 8.46
N LEU A 643 7.16 -7.84 9.38
CA LEU A 643 6.81 -7.65 10.79
C LEU A 643 8.01 -8.03 11.67
N PRO A 644 8.75 -7.04 12.23
CA PRO A 644 10.02 -7.28 12.90
C PRO A 644 9.88 -7.84 14.32
N PHE A 645 8.65 -8.05 14.80
CA PHE A 645 8.34 -8.59 16.13
C PHE A 645 7.28 -9.70 16.07
N ARG A 646 7.25 -10.55 17.12
CA ARG A 646 6.30 -11.66 17.20
C ARG A 646 4.90 -11.16 17.56
N CYS A 647 3.95 -11.51 16.70
CA CYS A 647 2.52 -11.37 16.93
C CYS A 647 1.89 -12.75 17.08
N LYS A 648 0.94 -12.88 18.01
CA LYS A 648 0.05 -14.03 18.13
C LYS A 648 -0.95 -14.05 16.96
N THR A 649 -1.45 -12.88 16.59
CA THR A 649 -2.41 -12.64 15.51
C THR A 649 -2.09 -11.30 14.84
N VAL A 650 -2.23 -11.26 13.52
CA VAL A 650 -1.97 -10.11 12.66
C VAL A 650 -3.18 -9.95 11.77
N THR A 651 -3.93 -8.85 11.93
CA THR A 651 -5.06 -8.48 11.08
C THR A 651 -4.66 -7.26 10.26
N VAL A 652 -4.91 -7.28 8.95
CA VAL A 652 -4.72 -6.12 8.06
C VAL A 652 -5.98 -5.95 7.20
N ASN A 653 -6.61 -4.78 7.23
CA ASN A 653 -7.88 -4.51 6.54
C ASN A 653 -8.98 -5.54 6.89
N GLY A 654 -8.97 -6.06 8.12
CA GLY A 654 -9.87 -7.13 8.58
C GLY A 654 -9.40 -8.57 8.29
N TRP A 655 -8.25 -8.78 7.64
CA TRP A 655 -7.77 -10.11 7.22
C TRP A 655 -6.64 -10.65 8.09
N PRO A 656 -6.70 -11.91 8.57
CA PRO A 656 -5.57 -12.54 9.22
C PRO A 656 -4.43 -12.79 8.22
N VAL A 657 -3.26 -12.18 8.45
CA VAL A 657 -2.09 -12.29 7.57
C VAL A 657 -1.05 -13.25 8.16
N SER A 658 -0.54 -14.18 7.34
CA SER A 658 0.60 -15.04 7.68
C SER A 658 1.93 -14.45 7.18
N TRP A 659 3.02 -14.84 7.85
CA TRP A 659 4.34 -14.20 7.77
C TRP A 659 4.95 -14.17 6.35
N GLN A 660 5.57 -13.02 6.02
CA GLN A 660 6.34 -12.77 4.78
C GLN A 660 5.58 -13.04 3.47
N LYS A 661 4.58 -12.19 3.17
CA LYS A 661 3.85 -12.21 1.90
C LYS A 661 4.17 -10.96 1.06
N SER A 662 4.42 -11.12 -0.23
CA SER A 662 4.29 -10.02 -1.19
C SER A 662 2.81 -9.66 -1.33
N VAL A 663 2.48 -8.39 -1.22
CA VAL A 663 1.09 -7.90 -1.30
C VAL A 663 0.98 -6.97 -2.50
N THR A 664 0.53 -7.51 -3.63
CA THR A 664 -0.12 -6.69 -4.65
C THR A 664 -1.38 -6.09 -4.01
N GLY A 665 -1.54 -4.76 -4.09
CA GLY A 665 -2.70 -4.10 -3.52
C GLY A 665 -3.99 -4.55 -4.21
N GLY A 666 -5.06 -4.77 -3.44
CA GLY A 666 -6.43 -4.86 -3.98
C GLY A 666 -7.18 -6.19 -3.90
N GLY A 667 -6.64 -7.27 -3.29
CA GLY A 667 -7.32 -8.58 -3.23
C GLY A 667 -7.55 -9.12 -1.81
N SER A 668 -8.80 -9.47 -1.48
CA SER A 668 -9.21 -10.12 -0.22
C SER A 668 -9.67 -11.57 -0.44
N LEU A 669 -9.51 -12.43 0.58
CA LEU A 669 -9.90 -13.86 0.59
C LEU A 669 -11.08 -14.18 1.53
N GLY A 670 -11.94 -13.20 1.77
CA GLY A 670 -13.16 -13.35 2.58
C GLY A 670 -14.37 -13.90 1.85
N LEU A 671 -15.49 -13.97 2.56
CA LEU A 671 -16.82 -14.18 1.96
C LEU A 671 -17.19 -12.90 1.21
N PHE A 672 -17.62 -12.98 -0.05
CA PHE A 672 -18.12 -11.80 -0.76
C PHE A 672 -19.62 -11.65 -0.50
N ILE A 673 -19.99 -10.74 0.39
CA ILE A 673 -21.38 -10.49 0.77
C ILE A 673 -21.66 -9.00 0.59
N ASN A 674 -22.76 -8.66 -0.07
CA ASN A 674 -23.20 -7.27 -0.25
C ASN A 674 -22.15 -6.34 -0.90
N ASN A 675 -21.41 -6.83 -1.91
CA ASN A 675 -20.27 -6.15 -2.56
C ASN A 675 -19.07 -5.82 -1.65
N GLU A 676 -18.98 -6.44 -0.48
CA GLU A 676 -17.84 -6.36 0.42
C GLU A 676 -17.28 -7.76 0.67
N PHE A 677 -15.95 -7.86 0.83
CA PHE A 677 -15.37 -9.08 1.37
C PHE A 677 -15.40 -8.98 2.90
N VAL A 678 -15.99 -9.97 3.55
CA VAL A 678 -16.19 -10.01 5.01
C VAL A 678 -15.64 -11.31 5.59
N ALA A 679 -15.14 -11.26 6.82
CA ALA A 679 -14.70 -12.46 7.53
C ALA A 679 -15.92 -13.32 7.94
N ALA A 680 -15.74 -14.65 7.97
CA ALA A 680 -16.75 -15.56 8.50
C ALA A 680 -16.97 -15.30 9.99
N LYS A 681 -18.23 -15.35 10.46
CA LYS A 681 -18.60 -15.09 11.87
C LYS A 681 -17.90 -16.02 12.86
N SER A 682 -17.63 -17.25 12.45
CA SER A 682 -16.90 -18.26 13.24
C SER A 682 -15.41 -17.97 13.38
N GLY A 683 -14.83 -17.18 12.48
CA GLY A 683 -13.38 -17.07 12.29
C GLY A 683 -12.71 -18.36 11.76
N GLU A 684 -13.49 -19.38 11.40
CA GLU A 684 -12.97 -20.63 10.81
C GLU A 684 -12.43 -20.35 9.40
N THR A 685 -11.45 -21.15 8.94
CA THR A 685 -10.85 -21.02 7.61
C THR A 685 -10.64 -22.38 6.96
N ILE A 686 -10.90 -22.47 5.65
CA ILE A 686 -10.50 -23.62 4.82
C ILE A 686 -9.11 -23.32 4.25
N GLU A 687 -8.21 -24.30 4.30
CA GLU A 687 -6.90 -24.24 3.63
C GLU A 687 -7.06 -24.77 2.20
N ALA A 688 -6.79 -23.91 1.21
CA ALA A 688 -6.67 -24.29 -0.19
C ALA A 688 -5.28 -24.91 -0.41
N VAL A 689 -5.20 -26.05 -1.11
CA VAL A 689 -4.00 -26.89 -1.22
C VAL A 689 -3.75 -27.22 -2.67
N ASN A 690 -2.52 -27.01 -3.14
CA ASN A 690 -2.10 -27.36 -4.49
C ASN A 690 -2.06 -28.89 -4.63
N PRO A 691 -2.90 -29.52 -5.46
CA PRO A 691 -2.96 -30.98 -5.59
C PRO A 691 -1.72 -31.58 -6.27
N PHE A 692 -0.86 -30.77 -6.87
CA PHE A 692 0.38 -31.19 -7.54
C PHE A 692 1.50 -31.58 -6.56
N ASP A 693 1.67 -30.81 -5.48
CA ASP A 693 2.79 -30.97 -4.54
C ASP A 693 2.37 -30.99 -3.06
N GLU A 694 1.05 -30.91 -2.81
CA GLU A 694 0.42 -30.93 -1.49
C GLU A 694 0.73 -29.68 -0.64
N SER A 695 1.23 -28.61 -1.26
CA SER A 695 1.54 -27.35 -0.57
C SER A 695 0.29 -26.48 -0.33
N PRO A 696 0.22 -25.73 0.80
CA PRO A 696 -0.88 -24.80 1.03
C PRO A 696 -0.73 -23.56 0.13
N ILE A 697 -1.81 -23.22 -0.60
CA ILE A 697 -1.90 -22.02 -1.45
C ILE A 697 -2.32 -20.82 -0.58
N ALA A 698 -3.44 -20.95 0.12
CA ALA A 698 -4.08 -19.86 0.84
C ALA A 698 -5.05 -20.36 1.92
N LYS A 699 -5.50 -19.44 2.78
CA LYS A 699 -6.63 -19.66 3.69
C LYS A 699 -7.78 -18.76 3.32
N VAL A 700 -8.98 -19.33 3.20
CA VAL A 700 -10.23 -18.63 2.86
C VAL A 700 -11.22 -18.77 4.02
N ALA A 701 -12.04 -17.74 4.25
CA ALA A 701 -12.97 -17.70 5.38
C ALA A 701 -14.05 -18.81 5.27
N ALA A 702 -14.23 -19.66 6.27
CA ALA A 702 -15.19 -20.77 6.21
C ALA A 702 -16.55 -20.36 6.78
N ALA A 703 -17.53 -20.13 5.90
CA ALA A 703 -18.88 -19.75 6.27
C ALA A 703 -19.55 -20.78 7.20
N GLY A 704 -20.15 -20.29 8.29
CA GLY A 704 -21.09 -21.02 9.14
C GLY A 704 -22.56 -20.70 8.79
N PRO A 705 -23.53 -21.25 9.54
CA PRO A 705 -24.94 -20.94 9.36
C PRO A 705 -25.27 -19.44 9.50
N GLU A 706 -24.62 -18.74 10.44
CA GLU A 706 -24.81 -17.29 10.62
C GLU A 706 -24.37 -16.47 9.38
N ASP A 707 -23.32 -16.90 8.69
CA ASP A 707 -22.87 -16.27 7.45
C ASP A 707 -23.86 -16.50 6.30
N VAL A 708 -24.49 -17.68 6.25
CA VAL A 708 -25.59 -18.01 5.33
C VAL A 708 -26.78 -17.08 5.59
N ASP A 709 -27.19 -16.92 6.86
CA ASP A 709 -28.31 -16.04 7.23
C ASP A 709 -28.06 -14.59 6.76
N VAL A 710 -26.82 -14.08 6.94
CA VAL A 710 -26.42 -12.74 6.49
C VAL A 710 -26.40 -12.63 4.95
N ALA A 711 -25.82 -13.60 4.24
CA ALA A 711 -25.83 -13.63 2.78
C ALA A 711 -27.25 -13.69 2.19
N VAL A 712 -28.13 -14.52 2.78
CA VAL A 712 -29.54 -14.59 2.33
C VAL A 712 -30.30 -13.30 2.68
N ALA A 713 -30.01 -12.67 3.82
CA ALA A 713 -30.58 -11.36 4.15
C ALA A 713 -30.16 -10.28 3.14
N ALA A 714 -28.89 -10.24 2.74
CA ALA A 714 -28.39 -9.34 1.69
C ALA A 714 -29.08 -9.59 0.34
N ALA A 715 -29.14 -10.86 -0.11
CA ALA A 715 -29.87 -11.26 -1.32
C ALA A 715 -31.36 -10.85 -1.29
N ARG A 716 -32.02 -11.02 -0.13
CA ARG A 716 -33.43 -10.62 0.06
C ARG A 716 -33.64 -9.11 0.06
N ALA A 717 -32.66 -8.34 0.52
CA ALA A 717 -32.68 -6.88 0.42
C ALA A 717 -32.49 -6.44 -1.03
N ALA A 718 -31.45 -6.93 -1.71
CA ALA A 718 -31.15 -6.64 -3.11
C ALA A 718 -32.30 -6.97 -4.06
N PHE A 719 -32.93 -8.14 -3.91
CA PHE A 719 -34.09 -8.55 -4.72
C PHE A 719 -35.31 -7.61 -4.59
N LYS A 720 -35.41 -6.86 -3.49
CA LYS A 720 -36.48 -5.88 -3.25
C LYS A 720 -36.06 -4.44 -3.61
N ASN A 721 -34.76 -4.15 -3.58
CA ASN A 721 -34.19 -2.82 -3.83
C ASN A 721 -34.45 -2.37 -5.29
N PRO A 722 -34.98 -1.15 -5.52
CA PRO A 722 -35.10 -0.56 -6.85
C PRO A 722 -33.81 -0.55 -7.69
N GLU A 723 -32.62 -0.49 -7.08
CA GLU A 723 -31.33 -0.51 -7.80
C GLU A 723 -31.08 -1.80 -8.59
N TRP A 724 -31.72 -2.90 -8.22
CA TRP A 724 -31.70 -4.15 -8.99
C TRP A 724 -33.05 -4.46 -9.63
N ARG A 725 -34.13 -4.33 -8.84
CA ARG A 725 -35.50 -4.65 -9.25
C ARG A 725 -36.06 -3.66 -10.29
N GLY A 726 -35.58 -2.43 -10.29
CA GLY A 726 -35.97 -1.37 -11.21
C GLY A 726 -35.16 -1.33 -12.51
N LEU A 727 -34.04 -2.04 -12.61
CA LEU A 727 -33.27 -2.15 -13.85
C LEU A 727 -34.12 -2.79 -14.96
N SER A 728 -33.93 -2.33 -16.20
CA SER A 728 -34.53 -3.02 -17.32
C SER A 728 -33.90 -4.40 -17.51
N ALA A 729 -34.58 -5.25 -18.28
CA ALA A 729 -34.05 -6.56 -18.62
C ALA A 729 -32.77 -6.45 -19.46
N THR A 730 -32.70 -5.44 -20.33
CA THR A 730 -31.52 -5.12 -21.16
C THR A 730 -30.35 -4.63 -20.31
N ASP A 731 -30.58 -3.79 -19.29
CA ASP A 731 -29.50 -3.31 -18.40
C ASP A 731 -28.88 -4.45 -17.58
N ARG A 732 -29.69 -5.40 -17.11
CA ARG A 732 -29.18 -6.64 -16.49
C ARG A 732 -28.37 -7.49 -17.47
N GLY A 733 -28.77 -7.52 -18.73
CA GLY A 733 -27.99 -8.14 -19.81
C GLY A 733 -26.63 -7.45 -20.01
N ALA A 734 -26.60 -6.11 -19.99
CA ALA A 734 -25.38 -5.32 -20.12
C ALA A 734 -24.39 -5.56 -18.97
N LEU A 735 -24.86 -5.75 -17.73
CA LEU A 735 -24.02 -6.13 -16.59
C LEU A 735 -23.35 -7.50 -16.79
N LEU A 736 -24.06 -8.50 -17.33
CA LEU A 736 -23.50 -9.81 -17.67
C LEU A 736 -22.51 -9.73 -18.83
N TYR A 737 -22.78 -8.91 -19.85
CA TYR A 737 -21.83 -8.64 -20.93
C TYR A 737 -20.55 -8.00 -20.40
N ARG A 738 -20.65 -6.97 -19.56
CA ARG A 738 -19.49 -6.31 -18.95
C ARG A 738 -18.70 -7.28 -18.06
N LEU A 739 -19.36 -8.13 -17.27
CA LEU A 739 -18.69 -9.18 -16.52
C LEU A 739 -17.92 -10.14 -17.43
N SER A 740 -18.47 -10.49 -18.60
CA SER A 740 -17.77 -11.33 -19.58
C SER A 740 -16.53 -10.66 -20.18
N GLU A 741 -16.54 -9.32 -20.35
CA GLU A 741 -15.39 -8.55 -20.83
C GLU A 741 -14.29 -8.47 -19.76
N LEU A 742 -14.67 -8.33 -18.48
CA LEU A 742 -13.73 -8.38 -17.36
C LEU A 742 -13.12 -9.78 -17.17
N CYS A 743 -13.93 -10.83 -17.32
CA CYS A 743 -13.42 -12.21 -17.31
C CYS A 743 -12.46 -12.48 -18.49
N GLU A 744 -12.74 -11.92 -19.66
CA GLU A 744 -11.85 -12.01 -20.84
C GLU A 744 -10.53 -11.25 -20.61
N ARG A 745 -10.58 -10.07 -19.98
CA ARG A 745 -9.39 -9.28 -19.57
C ARG A 745 -8.51 -10.08 -18.61
N ASP A 746 -9.11 -10.67 -17.58
CA ASP A 746 -8.39 -11.30 -16.46
C ASP A 746 -8.26 -12.83 -16.62
N LYS A 747 -8.55 -13.37 -17.80
CA LYS A 747 -8.57 -14.83 -18.05
C LYS A 747 -7.27 -15.53 -17.68
N HIS A 748 -6.12 -14.88 -17.87
CA HIS A 748 -4.84 -15.46 -17.47
C HIS A 748 -4.70 -15.60 -15.95
N ILE A 749 -5.25 -14.65 -15.18
CA ILE A 749 -5.27 -14.70 -13.70
C ILE A 749 -6.24 -15.80 -13.25
N LEU A 750 -7.47 -15.79 -13.78
CA LEU A 750 -8.49 -16.79 -13.47
C LEU A 750 -8.03 -18.22 -13.80
N ALA A 751 -7.40 -18.45 -14.97
CA ALA A 751 -6.91 -19.76 -15.39
C ALA A 751 -5.68 -20.20 -14.57
N THR A 752 -4.83 -19.26 -14.14
CA THR A 752 -3.72 -19.55 -13.23
C THR A 752 -4.25 -20.00 -11.88
N ILE A 753 -5.24 -19.28 -11.32
CA ILE A 753 -5.87 -19.63 -10.03
C ILE A 753 -6.53 -21.01 -10.12
N ASP A 754 -7.31 -21.27 -11.17
CA ASP A 754 -8.03 -22.53 -11.32
C ASP A 754 -7.07 -23.71 -11.56
N ALA A 755 -6.04 -23.56 -12.40
CA ALA A 755 -4.99 -24.57 -12.55
C ALA A 755 -4.24 -24.85 -11.23
N TRP A 756 -4.03 -23.83 -10.40
CA TRP A 756 -3.33 -23.97 -9.12
C TRP A 756 -4.18 -24.67 -8.05
N ASP A 757 -5.46 -24.29 -7.91
CA ASP A 757 -6.39 -24.81 -6.89
C ASP A 757 -7.02 -26.16 -7.30
N ASN A 758 -7.28 -26.36 -8.60
CA ASN A 758 -7.90 -27.57 -9.12
C ASN A 758 -6.89 -28.65 -9.56
N GLY A 759 -5.72 -28.25 -10.05
CA GLY A 759 -4.69 -29.14 -10.61
C GLY A 759 -4.85 -29.49 -12.09
N LYS A 760 -5.91 -29.03 -12.77
CA LYS A 760 -6.04 -29.20 -14.23
C LYS A 760 -4.92 -28.46 -14.99
N PRO A 761 -4.49 -28.92 -16.18
CA PRO A 761 -3.51 -28.20 -16.98
C PRO A 761 -3.98 -26.78 -17.33
N TYR A 762 -3.10 -25.78 -17.17
CA TYR A 762 -3.38 -24.37 -17.39
C TYR A 762 -3.89 -24.07 -18.82
N GLN A 763 -3.40 -24.78 -19.82
CA GLN A 763 -3.85 -24.60 -21.21
C GLN A 763 -5.32 -25.03 -21.40
N VAL A 764 -5.79 -26.02 -20.64
CA VAL A 764 -7.22 -26.42 -20.62
C VAL A 764 -8.03 -25.36 -19.88
N ALA A 765 -7.62 -24.95 -18.68
CA ALA A 765 -8.29 -23.90 -17.91
C ALA A 765 -8.45 -22.59 -18.71
N LEU A 766 -7.42 -22.20 -19.46
CA LEU A 766 -7.43 -20.99 -20.29
C LEU A 766 -8.22 -21.16 -21.60
N GLY A 767 -8.02 -22.28 -22.30
CA GLY A 767 -8.53 -22.51 -23.66
C GLY A 767 -9.94 -23.07 -23.73
N GLU A 768 -10.39 -23.78 -22.68
CA GLU A 768 -11.68 -24.46 -22.60
C GLU A 768 -12.55 -23.80 -21.51
N ASP A 769 -12.20 -23.98 -20.23
CA ASP A 769 -13.06 -23.56 -19.09
C ASP A 769 -13.43 -22.07 -19.11
N LEU A 770 -12.44 -21.18 -19.31
CA LEU A 770 -12.71 -19.75 -19.35
C LEU A 770 -13.30 -19.26 -20.68
N ALA A 771 -12.96 -19.92 -21.79
CA ALA A 771 -13.61 -19.64 -23.07
C ALA A 771 -15.11 -19.94 -22.99
N GLU A 772 -15.49 -21.08 -22.39
CA GLU A 772 -16.89 -21.43 -22.13
C GLU A 772 -17.52 -20.49 -21.09
N THR A 773 -16.84 -20.17 -19.99
CA THR A 773 -17.35 -19.22 -18.96
C THR A 773 -17.69 -17.85 -19.55
N VAL A 774 -16.78 -17.27 -20.35
CA VAL A 774 -17.02 -15.99 -21.04
C VAL A 774 -18.18 -16.12 -22.04
N ALA A 775 -18.29 -17.23 -22.75
CA ALA A 775 -19.39 -17.48 -23.68
C ALA A 775 -20.74 -17.66 -22.98
N VAL A 776 -20.78 -18.33 -21.82
CA VAL A 776 -21.98 -18.49 -20.97
C VAL A 776 -22.50 -17.15 -20.47
N PHE A 777 -21.62 -16.27 -19.96
CA PHE A 777 -22.04 -14.92 -19.54
C PHE A 777 -22.59 -14.10 -20.72
N LYS A 778 -21.96 -14.15 -21.91
CA LYS A 778 -22.46 -13.50 -23.13
C LYS A 778 -23.81 -14.07 -23.56
N TYR A 779 -23.97 -15.40 -23.53
CA TYR A 779 -25.21 -16.09 -23.91
C TYR A 779 -26.38 -15.71 -23.00
N TYR A 780 -26.19 -15.73 -21.68
CA TYR A 780 -27.25 -15.35 -20.74
C TYR A 780 -27.48 -13.85 -20.66
N GLY A 781 -26.45 -13.01 -20.86
CA GLY A 781 -26.62 -11.58 -21.10
C GLY A 781 -27.53 -11.32 -22.31
N GLY A 782 -27.36 -12.10 -23.38
CA GLY A 782 -28.22 -12.10 -24.57
C GLY A 782 -29.65 -12.60 -24.33
N TRP A 783 -29.90 -13.41 -23.30
CA TRP A 783 -31.25 -13.88 -22.93
C TRP A 783 -32.01 -12.95 -21.99
N ALA A 784 -31.34 -12.02 -21.30
CA ALA A 784 -31.92 -11.26 -20.19
C ALA A 784 -33.25 -10.56 -20.53
N ASP A 785 -33.37 -9.99 -21.74
CA ASP A 785 -34.57 -9.31 -22.27
C ASP A 785 -35.48 -10.19 -23.15
N LYS A 786 -35.18 -11.49 -23.29
CA LYS A 786 -35.93 -12.48 -24.09
C LYS A 786 -36.68 -13.49 -23.22
N ILE A 787 -36.75 -13.28 -21.91
CA ILE A 787 -37.57 -14.07 -20.98
C ILE A 787 -39.01 -13.51 -20.99
N TYR A 788 -39.78 -13.87 -22.01
CA TYR A 788 -41.21 -13.52 -22.11
C TYR A 788 -42.11 -14.57 -21.45
N GLY A 789 -43.22 -14.09 -20.86
CA GLY A 789 -44.35 -14.95 -20.55
C GLY A 789 -45.26 -15.18 -21.77
N GLN A 790 -46.37 -15.85 -21.56
CA GLN A 790 -47.40 -16.11 -22.57
C GLN A 790 -48.64 -15.27 -22.31
N THR A 791 -49.28 -14.73 -23.35
CA THR A 791 -50.69 -14.34 -23.32
C THR A 791 -51.53 -15.58 -23.65
N ILE A 792 -52.45 -15.97 -22.77
CA ILE A 792 -53.25 -17.18 -22.91
C ILE A 792 -54.68 -16.75 -23.25
N GLU A 793 -55.13 -17.07 -24.47
CA GLU A 793 -56.53 -16.88 -24.86
C GLU A 793 -57.44 -17.77 -24.00
N THR A 794 -58.49 -17.19 -23.42
CA THR A 794 -59.45 -17.93 -22.59
C THR A 794 -60.90 -17.64 -23.00
N SER A 795 -61.31 -16.38 -22.99
CA SER A 795 -62.54 -15.89 -23.62
C SER A 795 -62.50 -14.37 -23.79
N ASP A 796 -63.40 -13.82 -24.61
CA ASP A 796 -63.52 -12.39 -24.91
C ASP A 796 -63.66 -11.49 -23.66
N ALA A 797 -64.08 -12.05 -22.51
CA ALA A 797 -64.26 -11.34 -21.25
C ALA A 797 -63.05 -11.38 -20.30
N LYS A 798 -61.95 -12.08 -20.67
CA LYS A 798 -60.84 -12.38 -19.75
C LYS A 798 -59.46 -12.40 -20.44
N LEU A 799 -58.61 -11.46 -20.04
CA LEU A 799 -57.18 -11.49 -20.35
C LEU A 799 -56.44 -12.35 -19.31
N ALA A 800 -55.63 -13.30 -19.78
CA ALA A 800 -54.70 -14.06 -18.94
C ALA A 800 -53.28 -13.96 -19.51
N TYR A 801 -52.28 -13.74 -18.65
CA TYR A 801 -50.88 -13.77 -19.05
C TYR A 801 -49.94 -14.27 -17.94
N THR A 802 -48.73 -14.71 -18.30
CA THR A 802 -47.71 -15.20 -17.33
C THR A 802 -46.49 -14.28 -17.17
N ARG A 803 -45.74 -14.45 -16.07
CA ARG A 803 -44.46 -13.78 -15.77
C ARG A 803 -43.46 -14.76 -15.13
N HIS A 804 -42.16 -14.50 -15.22
CA HIS A 804 -41.03 -15.41 -14.96
C HIS A 804 -39.92 -14.69 -14.11
N GLU A 805 -39.33 -15.30 -13.03
CA GLU A 805 -38.54 -14.61 -11.94
C GLU A 805 -37.27 -15.41 -11.33
N PRO A 806 -36.00 -14.85 -11.20
CA PRO A 806 -34.58 -15.47 -11.16
C PRO A 806 -33.78 -15.88 -9.84
N ILE A 807 -32.71 -16.80 -9.84
CA ILE A 807 -31.84 -17.38 -8.69
C ILE A 807 -30.31 -17.86 -9.04
N ALA A 808 -29.47 -18.66 -8.25
CA ALA A 808 -27.92 -18.70 -8.12
C ALA A 808 -26.96 -20.03 -8.20
N GLU A 809 -25.71 -20.16 -7.56
CA GLU A 809 -24.32 -20.69 -8.03
C GLU A 809 -23.29 -21.66 -7.18
N GLN A 810 -21.96 -21.91 -7.59
CA GLN A 810 -20.76 -22.51 -6.82
C GLN A 810 -19.28 -22.72 -7.45
N THR A 811 -18.11 -22.31 -6.80
CA THR A 811 -16.67 -22.88 -6.73
C THR A 811 -15.56 -21.89 -6.22
N PRO A 812 -14.70 -22.12 -5.19
CA PRO A 812 -14.16 -21.03 -4.33
C PRO A 812 -13.10 -20.05 -4.88
N LEU A 813 -11.83 -20.39 -5.17
CA LEU A 813 -10.80 -19.34 -5.37
C LEU A 813 -11.03 -18.49 -6.63
N SER A 814 -11.38 -19.13 -7.75
CA SER A 814 -11.73 -18.46 -9.00
C SER A 814 -13.01 -17.62 -8.85
N VAL A 815 -14.04 -18.10 -8.14
CA VAL A 815 -15.25 -17.29 -7.90
C VAL A 815 -15.05 -16.18 -6.87
N LEU A 816 -14.15 -16.32 -5.90
CA LEU A 816 -13.77 -15.21 -5.01
C LEU A 816 -13.05 -14.10 -5.77
N TYR A 817 -12.19 -14.45 -6.75
CA TYR A 817 -11.65 -13.46 -7.67
C TYR A 817 -12.77 -12.82 -8.52
N LEU A 818 -13.71 -13.62 -9.04
CA LEU A 818 -14.89 -13.14 -9.76
C LEU A 818 -15.73 -12.16 -8.94
N GLY A 819 -15.76 -12.26 -7.61
CA GLY A 819 -16.39 -11.27 -6.72
C GLY A 819 -15.89 -9.84 -6.94
N ASN A 820 -14.59 -9.66 -7.22
CA ASN A 820 -14.04 -8.36 -7.61
C ASN A 820 -14.61 -7.87 -8.95
N LEU A 821 -14.69 -8.77 -9.94
CA LEU A 821 -15.19 -8.47 -11.29
C LEU A 821 -16.70 -8.19 -11.29
N ILE A 822 -17.47 -8.84 -10.41
CA ILE A 822 -18.90 -8.56 -10.18
C ILE A 822 -19.08 -7.14 -9.65
N LYS A 823 -18.26 -6.73 -8.68
CA LYS A 823 -18.25 -5.36 -8.14
C LYS A 823 -17.83 -4.35 -9.20
N GLU A 824 -16.79 -4.63 -9.98
CA GLU A 824 -16.28 -3.76 -11.05
C GLU A 824 -17.27 -3.63 -12.23
N ALA A 825 -17.95 -4.72 -12.60
CA ALA A 825 -19.01 -4.69 -13.60
C ALA A 825 -20.18 -3.78 -13.20
N GLY A 826 -20.36 -3.53 -11.90
CA GLY A 826 -21.40 -2.65 -11.36
C GLY A 826 -22.68 -3.36 -10.95
N PHE A 827 -22.61 -4.66 -10.59
CA PHE A 827 -23.76 -5.33 -9.98
C PHE A 827 -24.13 -4.64 -8.65
N PRO A 828 -25.41 -4.33 -8.39
CA PRO A 828 -25.82 -3.74 -7.13
C PRO A 828 -25.47 -4.61 -5.91
N PRO A 829 -25.17 -4.01 -4.74
CA PRO A 829 -24.85 -4.74 -3.52
C PRO A 829 -25.89 -5.82 -3.18
N GLY A 830 -25.38 -7.03 -2.95
CA GLY A 830 -26.17 -8.17 -2.48
C GLY A 830 -26.89 -8.94 -3.59
N VAL A 831 -26.77 -8.53 -4.85
CA VAL A 831 -27.33 -9.29 -5.99
C VAL A 831 -26.62 -10.63 -6.18
N VAL A 832 -25.31 -10.67 -5.95
CA VAL A 832 -24.50 -11.89 -5.87
C VAL A 832 -23.83 -11.92 -4.49
N ASN A 833 -23.82 -13.08 -3.84
CA ASN A 833 -23.14 -13.28 -2.56
C ASN A 833 -22.43 -14.63 -2.58
N ILE A 834 -21.10 -14.62 -2.59
CA ILE A 834 -20.28 -15.82 -2.63
C ILE A 834 -19.87 -16.18 -1.20
N ILE A 835 -20.31 -17.34 -0.76
CA ILE A 835 -19.94 -17.93 0.52
C ILE A 835 -19.24 -19.27 0.30
N ASN A 836 -17.96 -19.37 0.69
CA ASN A 836 -17.23 -20.63 0.68
C ASN A 836 -17.29 -21.27 2.09
N GLY A 837 -17.54 -22.57 2.16
CA GLY A 837 -17.74 -23.29 3.42
C GLY A 837 -17.92 -24.79 3.20
N TYR A 838 -17.81 -25.60 4.26
CA TYR A 838 -18.00 -27.05 4.12
C TYR A 838 -19.46 -27.40 3.83
N GLY A 839 -19.70 -28.38 2.95
CA GLY A 839 -21.05 -28.81 2.59
C GLY A 839 -21.91 -29.27 3.77
N ARG A 840 -21.29 -29.85 4.81
CA ARG A 840 -21.96 -30.27 6.06
C ARG A 840 -22.37 -29.11 7.00
N THR A 841 -21.91 -27.88 6.73
CA THR A 841 -22.22 -26.68 7.51
C THR A 841 -22.92 -25.65 6.62
N ALA A 842 -22.17 -24.84 5.87
CA ALA A 842 -22.72 -23.81 4.98
C ALA A 842 -23.70 -24.38 3.95
N GLY A 843 -23.34 -25.49 3.29
CA GLY A 843 -24.18 -26.11 2.25
C GLY A 843 -25.51 -26.63 2.78
N ALA A 844 -25.49 -27.33 3.92
CA ALA A 844 -26.69 -27.81 4.61
C ALA A 844 -27.56 -26.65 5.08
N ALA A 845 -26.96 -25.64 5.75
CA ALA A 845 -27.67 -24.45 6.20
C ALA A 845 -28.35 -23.72 5.02
N LEU A 846 -27.63 -23.49 3.90
CA LEU A 846 -28.19 -22.86 2.70
C LEU A 846 -29.36 -23.66 2.10
N ALA A 847 -29.24 -24.99 2.02
CA ALA A 847 -30.28 -25.87 1.48
C ALA A 847 -31.54 -25.91 2.37
N GLU A 848 -31.39 -25.81 3.69
CA GLU A 848 -32.50 -25.81 4.64
C GLU A 848 -33.10 -24.40 4.85
N HIS A 849 -32.32 -23.33 4.66
CA HIS A 849 -32.71 -21.96 5.00
C HIS A 849 -34.05 -21.54 4.37
N LEU A 850 -35.00 -21.11 5.21
CA LEU A 850 -36.38 -20.78 4.81
C LEU A 850 -36.45 -19.52 3.93
N GLY A 851 -35.44 -18.65 4.01
CA GLY A 851 -35.32 -17.47 3.18
C GLY A 851 -34.89 -17.74 1.73
N VAL A 852 -34.50 -18.97 1.37
CA VAL A 852 -34.07 -19.36 0.02
C VAL A 852 -35.23 -19.98 -0.78
N ASP A 853 -35.49 -19.46 -1.98
CA ASP A 853 -36.63 -19.84 -2.83
C ASP A 853 -36.36 -21.03 -3.77
N LYS A 854 -35.08 -21.30 -4.10
CA LYS A 854 -34.63 -22.42 -4.95
C LYS A 854 -33.17 -22.77 -4.63
N ILE A 855 -32.83 -24.04 -4.75
CA ILE A 855 -31.44 -24.52 -4.78
C ILE A 855 -31.12 -25.08 -6.16
N ALA A 856 -29.96 -24.72 -6.71
CA ALA A 856 -29.28 -25.52 -7.72
C ALA A 856 -28.10 -26.21 -7.05
N PHE A 857 -27.80 -27.44 -7.43
CA PHE A 857 -26.68 -28.20 -6.89
C PHE A 857 -26.11 -29.14 -7.94
N THR A 858 -24.78 -29.09 -8.07
CA THR A 858 -24.02 -29.99 -8.92
C THR A 858 -23.03 -30.78 -8.06
N GLY A 859 -23.10 -32.12 -8.08
CA GLY A 859 -22.19 -32.97 -7.30
C GLY A 859 -22.71 -34.38 -7.03
N SER A 860 -22.25 -35.03 -5.96
CA SER A 860 -22.56 -36.45 -5.74
C SER A 860 -24.07 -36.71 -5.57
N THR A 861 -24.57 -37.80 -6.16
CA THR A 861 -25.98 -38.21 -6.10
C THR A 861 -26.47 -38.42 -4.66
N THR A 862 -25.59 -38.82 -3.74
CA THR A 862 -25.90 -38.91 -2.30
C THR A 862 -26.19 -37.54 -1.70
N THR A 863 -25.43 -36.50 -2.05
CA THR A 863 -25.70 -35.12 -1.61
C THR A 863 -26.92 -34.53 -2.32
N GLY A 864 -27.14 -34.82 -3.60
CA GLY A 864 -28.37 -34.44 -4.30
C GLY A 864 -29.63 -34.99 -3.62
N LYS A 865 -29.61 -36.26 -3.20
CA LYS A 865 -30.67 -36.86 -2.36
C LYS A 865 -30.82 -36.19 -0.99
N ALA A 866 -29.74 -35.69 -0.39
CA ALA A 866 -29.80 -34.93 0.86
C ALA A 866 -30.42 -33.54 0.66
N ILE A 867 -30.05 -32.82 -0.40
CA ILE A 867 -30.62 -31.52 -0.77
C ILE A 867 -32.10 -31.64 -1.13
N MET A 868 -32.51 -32.70 -1.82
CA MET A 868 -33.94 -32.96 -2.08
C MET A 868 -34.75 -33.13 -0.79
N ARG A 869 -34.16 -33.74 0.27
CA ARG A 869 -34.79 -33.81 1.60
C ARG A 869 -34.80 -32.44 2.29
N ALA A 870 -33.68 -31.73 2.28
CA ALA A 870 -33.57 -30.37 2.85
C ALA A 870 -34.54 -29.37 2.19
N ALA A 871 -34.76 -29.47 0.88
CA ALA A 871 -35.70 -28.62 0.15
C ALA A 871 -37.16 -28.79 0.60
N SER A 872 -37.51 -29.95 1.18
CA SER A 872 -38.89 -30.23 1.62
C SER A 872 -39.38 -29.32 2.75
N VAL A 873 -38.47 -28.69 3.52
CA VAL A 873 -38.82 -27.83 4.67
C VAL A 873 -39.67 -26.61 4.31
N ASN A 874 -39.57 -26.11 3.07
CA ASN A 874 -40.40 -25.04 2.53
C ASN A 874 -40.86 -25.32 1.08
N LEU A 875 -40.72 -26.56 0.60
CA LEU A 875 -40.98 -26.98 -0.78
C LEU A 875 -40.28 -26.11 -1.83
N LYS A 876 -39.07 -25.61 -1.53
CA LYS A 876 -38.28 -24.80 -2.47
C LYS A 876 -37.96 -25.60 -3.74
N ASN A 877 -37.95 -24.92 -4.88
CA ASN A 877 -37.66 -25.57 -6.15
C ASN A 877 -36.21 -26.09 -6.18
N ILE A 878 -35.94 -27.18 -6.89
CA ILE A 878 -34.60 -27.77 -6.98
C ILE A 878 -34.19 -28.02 -8.43
N THR A 879 -32.91 -27.78 -8.71
CA THR A 879 -32.21 -28.38 -9.86
C THR A 879 -31.05 -29.18 -9.30
N LEU A 880 -30.94 -30.43 -9.72
CA LEU A 880 -29.89 -31.35 -9.30
C LEU A 880 -29.18 -31.86 -10.55
N GLU A 881 -27.91 -31.55 -10.69
CA GLU A 881 -27.03 -32.27 -11.63
C GLU A 881 -26.09 -33.14 -10.81
N THR A 882 -26.02 -34.42 -11.12
CA THR A 882 -25.26 -35.36 -10.29
C THR A 882 -24.50 -36.38 -11.11
N GLY A 883 -23.79 -37.26 -10.40
CA GLY A 883 -22.86 -38.21 -10.98
C GLY A 883 -23.43 -39.11 -12.07
N GLY A 884 -22.51 -39.76 -12.78
CA GLY A 884 -22.83 -40.57 -13.94
C GLY A 884 -22.02 -41.86 -14.04
N LYS A 885 -22.52 -42.73 -14.91
CA LYS A 885 -21.82 -43.93 -15.37
C LYS A 885 -22.05 -44.11 -16.87
N SER A 886 -21.74 -43.06 -17.62
CA SER A 886 -22.07 -42.90 -19.03
C SER A 886 -21.54 -44.06 -19.88
N PRO A 887 -22.38 -44.70 -20.71
CA PRO A 887 -21.95 -45.71 -21.66
C PRO A 887 -21.41 -45.08 -22.94
N LEU A 888 -20.38 -45.70 -23.52
CA LEU A 888 -19.92 -45.43 -24.89
C LEU A 888 -20.00 -46.74 -25.67
N ILE A 889 -20.72 -46.73 -26.80
CA ILE A 889 -20.96 -47.92 -27.63
C ILE A 889 -20.17 -47.78 -28.94
N VAL A 890 -19.36 -48.79 -29.28
CA VAL A 890 -18.60 -48.88 -30.54
C VAL A 890 -19.10 -50.07 -31.36
N PHE A 891 -19.81 -49.78 -32.44
CA PHE A 891 -20.27 -50.77 -33.40
C PHE A 891 -19.16 -51.18 -34.38
N ASP A 892 -19.30 -52.34 -35.00
CA ASP A 892 -18.36 -52.91 -35.96
C ASP A 892 -18.14 -52.05 -37.23
N ASP A 893 -19.13 -51.25 -37.59
CA ASP A 893 -19.10 -50.32 -38.72
C ASP A 893 -18.50 -48.94 -38.38
N ALA A 894 -18.11 -48.71 -37.12
CA ALA A 894 -17.52 -47.45 -36.65
C ALA A 894 -16.19 -47.11 -37.36
N ASP A 895 -15.84 -45.82 -37.35
CA ASP A 895 -14.47 -45.40 -37.55
C ASP A 895 -13.65 -45.75 -36.30
N LEU A 896 -12.95 -46.89 -36.32
CA LEU A 896 -12.24 -47.43 -35.16
C LEU A 896 -11.21 -46.45 -34.58
N ASP A 897 -10.51 -45.70 -35.43
CA ASP A 897 -9.48 -44.76 -34.98
C ASP A 897 -10.08 -43.52 -34.32
N GLN A 898 -11.21 -43.01 -34.84
CA GLN A 898 -11.95 -41.94 -34.17
C GLN A 898 -12.61 -42.43 -32.88
N ALA A 899 -13.18 -43.64 -32.87
CA ALA A 899 -13.80 -44.23 -31.68
C ALA A 899 -12.78 -44.40 -30.55
N VAL A 900 -11.55 -44.85 -30.84
CA VAL A 900 -10.45 -44.91 -29.87
C VAL A 900 -10.09 -43.53 -29.31
N LYS A 901 -9.91 -42.53 -30.18
CA LYS A 901 -9.56 -41.15 -29.79
C LYS A 901 -10.60 -40.50 -28.90
N TRP A 902 -11.86 -40.54 -29.31
CA TRP A 902 -12.96 -39.96 -28.52
C TRP A 902 -13.26 -40.75 -27.25
N SER A 903 -13.04 -42.08 -27.24
CA SER A 903 -13.08 -42.85 -25.99
C SER A 903 -12.02 -42.39 -25.00
N HIS A 904 -10.83 -42.04 -25.49
CA HIS A 904 -9.75 -41.53 -24.64
C HIS A 904 -10.10 -40.16 -24.06
N VAL A 905 -10.52 -39.21 -24.90
CA VAL A 905 -11.03 -37.90 -24.45
C VAL A 905 -12.16 -38.08 -23.43
N GLY A 906 -13.09 -38.99 -23.69
CA GLY A 906 -14.29 -39.22 -22.89
C GLY A 906 -14.07 -39.63 -21.42
N ILE A 907 -12.94 -40.30 -21.11
CA ILE A 907 -12.59 -40.70 -19.74
C ILE A 907 -11.31 -40.05 -19.18
N MET A 908 -10.35 -39.67 -20.03
CA MET A 908 -9.09 -39.05 -19.56
C MET A 908 -9.17 -37.52 -19.47
N GLY A 909 -10.13 -36.89 -20.17
CA GLY A 909 -10.44 -35.46 -20.02
C GLY A 909 -10.86 -35.11 -18.59
N GLY A 910 -10.45 -33.93 -18.11
CA GLY A 910 -10.63 -33.52 -16.70
C GLY A 910 -10.02 -34.49 -15.68
N MET A 911 -9.04 -35.30 -16.10
CA MET A 911 -8.48 -36.42 -15.34
C MET A 911 -9.54 -37.43 -14.85
N GLY A 912 -10.64 -37.57 -15.61
CA GLY A 912 -11.80 -38.41 -15.29
C GLY A 912 -12.68 -37.89 -14.14
N GLN A 913 -12.44 -36.68 -13.64
CA GLN A 913 -13.24 -36.00 -12.62
C GLN A 913 -14.42 -35.25 -13.27
N VAL A 914 -15.15 -35.92 -14.16
CA VAL A 914 -16.23 -35.34 -14.96
C VAL A 914 -17.47 -36.23 -14.84
N CYS A 915 -18.62 -35.68 -14.44
CA CYS A 915 -19.84 -36.46 -14.18
C CYS A 915 -20.33 -37.25 -15.42
N THR A 916 -20.10 -36.71 -16.62
CA THR A 916 -20.46 -37.34 -17.89
C THR A 916 -19.43 -38.37 -18.38
N SER A 917 -18.30 -38.58 -17.71
CA SER A 917 -17.22 -39.47 -18.16
C SER A 917 -17.72 -40.83 -18.65
N THR A 918 -17.33 -41.18 -19.87
CA THR A 918 -17.69 -42.43 -20.58
C THR A 918 -16.91 -43.62 -20.03
N SER A 919 -17.13 -43.88 -18.74
CA SER A 919 -16.41 -44.84 -17.90
C SER A 919 -16.82 -46.29 -18.13
N ARG A 920 -17.88 -46.54 -18.91
CA ARG A 920 -18.23 -47.87 -19.43
C ARG A 920 -18.13 -47.86 -20.95
N ILE A 921 -17.20 -48.63 -21.51
CA ILE A 921 -17.09 -48.81 -22.97
C ILE A 921 -17.64 -50.19 -23.35
N TYR A 922 -18.56 -50.19 -24.30
CA TYR A 922 -19.16 -51.37 -24.92
C TYR A 922 -18.67 -51.46 -26.37
N VAL A 923 -17.98 -52.54 -26.72
CA VAL A 923 -17.43 -52.72 -28.08
C VAL A 923 -17.95 -54.02 -28.69
N GLN A 924 -18.35 -53.98 -29.96
CA GLN A 924 -18.88 -55.16 -30.63
C GLN A 924 -17.81 -56.27 -30.72
N ASP A 925 -18.21 -57.51 -30.48
CA ASP A 925 -17.31 -58.67 -30.37
C ASP A 925 -16.36 -58.85 -31.57
N THR A 926 -16.81 -58.55 -32.79
CA THR A 926 -16.03 -58.60 -34.05
C THR A 926 -14.82 -57.65 -34.10
N ILE A 927 -14.79 -56.60 -33.26
CA ILE A 927 -13.71 -55.60 -33.20
C ILE A 927 -13.08 -55.44 -31.80
N TYR A 928 -13.57 -56.18 -30.79
CA TYR A 928 -13.22 -56.04 -29.37
C TYR A 928 -11.70 -56.02 -29.10
N ASP A 929 -10.97 -57.07 -29.49
CA ASP A 929 -9.53 -57.18 -29.20
C ASP A 929 -8.71 -56.07 -29.87
N LYS A 930 -9.06 -55.69 -31.10
CA LYS A 930 -8.40 -54.60 -31.84
C LYS A 930 -8.63 -53.25 -31.19
N PHE A 931 -9.82 -53.03 -30.64
CA PHE A 931 -10.11 -51.82 -29.88
C PHE A 931 -9.29 -51.79 -28.58
N LEU A 932 -9.25 -52.89 -27.82
CA LEU A 932 -8.49 -52.95 -26.56
C LEU A 932 -7.00 -52.65 -26.75
N GLU A 933 -6.39 -53.20 -27.80
CA GLU A 933 -5.00 -52.95 -28.17
C GLU A 933 -4.76 -51.46 -28.48
N ARG A 934 -5.46 -50.92 -29.49
CA ARG A 934 -5.31 -49.51 -29.91
C ARG A 934 -5.67 -48.51 -28.82
N PHE A 935 -6.70 -48.78 -28.02
CA PHE A 935 -7.14 -47.88 -26.95
C PHE A 935 -6.12 -47.82 -25.81
N LYS A 936 -5.47 -48.94 -25.49
CA LYS A 936 -4.35 -48.96 -24.55
C LYS A 936 -3.14 -48.18 -25.09
N GLU A 937 -2.73 -48.46 -26.33
CA GLU A 937 -1.59 -47.78 -26.97
C GLU A 937 -1.81 -46.27 -27.04
N TYR A 938 -2.95 -45.84 -27.60
CA TYR A 938 -3.30 -44.42 -27.70
C TYR A 938 -3.36 -43.73 -26.33
N THR A 939 -3.84 -44.42 -25.30
CA THR A 939 -3.86 -43.87 -23.93
C THR A 939 -2.46 -43.68 -23.35
N MET A 940 -1.55 -44.63 -23.59
CA MET A 940 -0.15 -44.49 -23.18
C MET A 940 0.59 -43.38 -23.93
N GLU A 941 0.25 -43.15 -25.20
CA GLU A 941 0.88 -42.11 -26.04
C GLU A 941 0.39 -40.68 -25.77
N ASN A 942 -0.87 -40.53 -25.31
CA ASN A 942 -1.52 -39.21 -25.22
C ASN A 942 -1.76 -38.74 -23.78
N THR A 943 -1.45 -39.55 -22.76
CA THR A 943 -1.46 -39.14 -21.35
C THR A 943 -0.05 -38.88 -20.81
N THR A 944 0.29 -37.61 -20.64
CA THR A 944 1.51 -37.13 -19.98
C THR A 944 1.12 -36.50 -18.64
N SER A 945 1.46 -37.18 -17.54
CA SER A 945 1.25 -36.66 -16.19
C SER A 945 2.36 -35.69 -15.80
N GLY A 946 2.02 -34.55 -15.18
CA GLY A 946 2.99 -33.53 -14.81
C GLY A 946 2.39 -32.33 -14.06
N SER A 947 3.16 -31.24 -13.97
CA SER A 947 2.68 -29.98 -13.38
C SER A 947 1.60 -29.35 -14.24
N GLN A 948 0.60 -28.76 -13.61
CA GLN A 948 -0.44 -27.99 -14.30
C GLN A 948 0.11 -26.84 -15.17
N PHE A 949 1.34 -26.37 -14.91
CA PHE A 949 1.98 -25.26 -15.63
C PHE A 949 3.01 -25.71 -16.69
N ASP A 950 3.26 -27.02 -16.85
CA ASP A 950 4.07 -27.55 -17.95
C ASP A 950 3.18 -27.73 -19.20
N GLU A 951 3.56 -27.10 -20.32
CA GLU A 951 2.84 -27.16 -21.60
C GLU A 951 2.73 -28.58 -22.18
N LYS A 952 3.54 -29.52 -21.70
CA LYS A 952 3.50 -30.93 -22.11
C LYS A 952 2.55 -31.78 -21.27
N THR A 953 2.07 -31.27 -20.13
CA THR A 953 1.13 -32.00 -19.27
C THR A 953 -0.24 -32.04 -19.91
N THR A 954 -0.71 -33.25 -20.24
CA THR A 954 -2.10 -33.48 -20.66
C THR A 954 -2.96 -34.03 -19.51
N HIS A 955 -2.37 -34.32 -18.34
CA HIS A 955 -3.05 -34.95 -17.22
C HIS A 955 -2.52 -34.48 -15.87
N GLY A 956 -3.37 -33.79 -15.10
CA GLY A 956 -3.05 -33.32 -13.76
C GLY A 956 -3.17 -34.39 -12.66
N PRO A 957 -2.91 -34.01 -11.39
CA PRO A 957 -3.32 -34.78 -10.23
C PRO A 957 -4.85 -34.81 -10.06
N GLN A 958 -5.35 -35.68 -9.18
CA GLN A 958 -6.73 -35.61 -8.70
C GLN A 958 -6.88 -34.46 -7.68
N ILE A 959 -8.09 -33.98 -7.43
CA ILE A 959 -8.32 -32.79 -6.58
C ILE A 959 -7.88 -32.96 -5.12
N SER A 960 -7.83 -34.20 -4.60
CA SER A 960 -7.46 -34.45 -3.21
C SER A 960 -6.97 -35.88 -2.98
N LYS A 961 -6.24 -36.08 -1.89
CA LYS A 961 -5.86 -37.41 -1.38
C LYS A 961 -7.06 -38.36 -1.20
N ALA A 962 -8.16 -37.86 -0.65
CA ALA A 962 -9.38 -38.68 -0.46
C ALA A 962 -9.95 -39.16 -1.80
N GLN A 963 -9.83 -38.36 -2.86
CA GLN A 963 -10.26 -38.74 -4.21
C GLN A 963 -9.30 -39.76 -4.84
N GLN A 964 -7.98 -39.57 -4.70
CA GLN A 964 -6.95 -40.55 -5.10
C GLN A 964 -7.19 -41.92 -4.43
N GLU A 965 -7.37 -41.93 -3.10
CA GLU A 965 -7.65 -43.14 -2.32
C GLU A 965 -8.98 -43.82 -2.72
N LYS A 966 -10.04 -43.04 -2.98
CA LYS A 966 -11.31 -43.55 -3.53
C LYS A 966 -11.07 -44.30 -4.84
N ILE A 967 -10.38 -43.70 -5.81
CA ILE A 967 -10.15 -44.29 -7.14
C ILE A 967 -9.34 -45.58 -7.03
N LEU A 968 -8.25 -45.57 -6.25
CA LEU A 968 -7.39 -46.74 -6.05
C LEU A 968 -8.14 -47.90 -5.38
N SER A 969 -9.12 -47.63 -4.51
CA SER A 969 -9.95 -48.69 -3.89
C SER A 969 -10.77 -49.51 -4.91
N TYR A 970 -11.14 -48.93 -6.05
CA TYR A 970 -11.86 -49.64 -7.12
C TYR A 970 -10.97 -50.60 -7.91
N VAL A 971 -9.64 -50.36 -7.95
CA VAL A 971 -8.69 -51.24 -8.63
C VAL A 971 -8.72 -52.64 -8.01
N GLU A 972 -8.69 -52.72 -6.68
CA GLU A 972 -8.72 -53.99 -5.96
C GLU A 972 -10.10 -54.66 -6.03
N SER A 973 -11.19 -53.88 -5.97
CA SER A 973 -12.56 -54.38 -6.22
C SER A 973 -12.65 -55.06 -7.59
N ALA A 974 -12.26 -54.35 -8.66
CA ALA A 974 -12.33 -54.84 -10.04
C ALA A 974 -11.47 -56.08 -10.29
N LYS A 975 -10.25 -56.16 -9.72
CA LYS A 975 -9.43 -57.38 -9.74
C LYS A 975 -10.13 -58.54 -9.04
N SER A 976 -10.62 -58.32 -7.82
CA SER A 976 -11.21 -59.37 -6.98
C SER A 976 -12.51 -59.94 -7.56
N GLU A 977 -13.27 -59.12 -8.29
CA GLU A 977 -14.52 -59.49 -8.95
C GLU A 977 -14.30 -60.14 -10.34
N GLY A 978 -13.06 -60.18 -10.84
CA GLY A 978 -12.67 -60.91 -12.06
C GLY A 978 -12.43 -60.07 -13.32
N GLY A 979 -12.26 -58.75 -13.20
CA GLY A 979 -11.88 -57.87 -14.33
C GLY A 979 -10.40 -57.99 -14.68
N ARG A 980 -10.06 -57.96 -15.98
CA ARG A 980 -8.68 -58.01 -16.46
C ARG A 980 -8.06 -56.62 -16.56
N LEU A 981 -7.12 -56.29 -15.68
CA LEU A 981 -6.34 -55.06 -15.74
C LEU A 981 -5.44 -55.04 -16.99
N LEU A 982 -5.56 -54.02 -17.83
CA LEU A 982 -4.75 -53.82 -19.05
C LEU A 982 -3.66 -52.74 -18.89
N LEU A 983 -3.95 -51.70 -18.12
CA LEU A 983 -3.10 -50.52 -17.89
C LEU A 983 -3.40 -49.91 -16.51
N GLY A 984 -2.38 -49.35 -15.87
CA GLY A 984 -2.52 -48.54 -14.65
C GLY A 984 -2.79 -49.33 -13.36
N GLY A 985 -3.64 -48.74 -12.51
CA GLY A 985 -4.05 -49.31 -11.23
C GLY A 985 -3.13 -48.98 -10.04
N LYS A 986 -2.38 -47.87 -10.09
CA LYS A 986 -1.45 -47.41 -9.05
C LYS A 986 -1.42 -45.87 -8.93
N PRO A 987 -0.86 -45.31 -7.84
CA PRO A 987 -0.49 -43.89 -7.79
C PRO A 987 0.49 -43.53 -8.91
N GLY A 988 0.36 -42.35 -9.49
CA GLY A 988 1.19 -41.90 -10.62
C GLY A 988 2.51 -41.22 -10.24
N ALA A 989 2.72 -40.87 -8.97
CA ALA A 989 3.91 -40.19 -8.45
C ALA A 989 4.09 -40.42 -6.94
N GLU A 990 5.26 -40.08 -6.38
CA GLU A 990 5.52 -40.11 -4.93
C GLU A 990 4.85 -38.95 -4.16
N LYS A 991 4.55 -37.85 -4.84
CA LYS A 991 3.90 -36.65 -4.29
C LYS A 991 2.82 -36.17 -5.24
N GLY A 992 1.82 -35.49 -4.68
CA GLY A 992 0.65 -35.04 -5.43
C GLY A 992 -0.31 -36.18 -5.69
N TYR A 993 -1.58 -35.84 -5.91
CA TYR A 993 -2.67 -36.81 -5.88
C TYR A 993 -2.88 -37.55 -7.21
N PHE A 994 -1.79 -37.92 -7.89
CA PHE A 994 -1.81 -38.56 -9.20
C PHE A 994 -2.30 -40.02 -9.16
N VAL A 995 -3.03 -40.43 -10.20
CA VAL A 995 -3.44 -41.82 -10.44
C VAL A 995 -3.09 -42.19 -11.89
N GLU A 996 -2.50 -43.37 -12.12
CA GLU A 996 -2.23 -43.84 -13.48
C GLU A 996 -3.55 -44.11 -14.26
N PRO A 997 -3.63 -43.77 -15.56
CA PRO A 997 -4.74 -44.14 -16.43
C PRO A 997 -5.05 -45.64 -16.34
N THR A 998 -6.23 -45.99 -15.84
CA THR A 998 -6.58 -47.35 -15.44
C THR A 998 -7.62 -47.94 -16.37
N ILE A 999 -7.28 -49.06 -17.02
CA ILE A 999 -8.12 -49.73 -18.00
C ILE A 999 -8.37 -51.17 -17.55
N PHE A 1000 -9.65 -51.54 -17.34
CA PHE A 1000 -10.08 -52.92 -17.11
C PHE A 1000 -10.93 -53.45 -18.27
N ALA A 1001 -10.55 -54.60 -18.81
CA ALA A 1001 -11.32 -55.35 -19.80
C ALA A 1001 -12.05 -56.55 -19.18
N ASP A 1002 -12.89 -57.18 -20.00
CA ASP A 1002 -13.65 -58.40 -19.71
C ASP A 1002 -14.58 -58.32 -18.49
N THR A 1003 -14.94 -57.10 -18.08
CA THR A 1003 -15.75 -56.85 -16.88
C THR A 1003 -17.19 -57.35 -17.04
N LYS A 1004 -17.94 -57.43 -15.92
CA LYS A 1004 -19.30 -57.98 -15.84
C LYS A 1004 -20.23 -56.95 -15.21
N ASN A 1005 -21.49 -56.88 -15.67
CA ASN A 1005 -22.42 -55.81 -15.30
C ASN A 1005 -22.61 -55.63 -13.79
N HIS A 1006 -22.52 -56.72 -13.01
CA HIS A 1006 -22.70 -56.69 -11.55
C HIS A 1006 -21.48 -56.16 -10.78
N MET A 1007 -20.32 -55.96 -11.43
CA MET A 1007 -19.10 -55.50 -10.78
C MET A 1007 -19.27 -54.09 -10.22
N LYS A 1008 -18.71 -53.84 -9.04
CA LYS A 1008 -18.79 -52.54 -8.35
C LYS A 1008 -18.23 -51.41 -9.22
N ALA A 1009 -17.09 -51.64 -9.86
CA ALA A 1009 -16.46 -50.68 -10.78
C ALA A 1009 -17.28 -50.43 -12.07
N VAL A 1010 -18.24 -51.29 -12.40
CA VAL A 1010 -19.20 -51.10 -13.50
C VAL A 1010 -20.45 -50.36 -13.02
N ARG A 1011 -20.94 -50.60 -11.80
CA ARG A 1011 -22.13 -49.91 -11.24
C ARG A 1011 -21.87 -48.49 -10.74
N GLU A 1012 -20.78 -48.27 -10.01
CA GLU A 1012 -20.57 -47.05 -9.21
C GLU A 1012 -19.68 -46.01 -9.91
N GLU A 1013 -19.93 -44.72 -9.62
CA GLU A 1013 -19.12 -43.60 -10.10
C GLU A 1013 -17.77 -43.54 -9.38
N ILE A 1014 -16.69 -43.68 -10.15
CA ILE A 1014 -15.32 -43.67 -9.65
C ILE A 1014 -14.80 -42.22 -9.55
N PHE A 1015 -15.04 -41.41 -10.59
CA PHE A 1015 -14.66 -40.00 -10.70
C PHE A 1015 -13.14 -39.78 -10.75
N GLY A 1016 -12.49 -40.49 -11.68
CA GLY A 1016 -11.05 -40.44 -11.94
C GLY A 1016 -10.74 -41.18 -13.25
N PRO A 1017 -9.47 -41.33 -13.65
CA PRO A 1017 -9.07 -41.81 -14.97
C PRO A 1017 -9.17 -43.35 -15.04
N PHE A 1018 -10.38 -43.88 -14.91
CA PHE A 1018 -10.68 -45.31 -14.75
C PHE A 1018 -11.83 -45.72 -15.66
N VAL A 1019 -11.57 -46.67 -16.57
CA VAL A 1019 -12.57 -47.22 -17.49
C VAL A 1019 -12.71 -48.73 -17.36
N VAL A 1020 -13.95 -49.20 -17.51
CA VAL A 1020 -14.30 -50.62 -17.64
C VAL A 1020 -14.82 -50.89 -19.05
N ILE A 1021 -14.37 -51.99 -19.67
CA ILE A 1021 -14.65 -52.32 -21.06
C ILE A 1021 -15.27 -53.72 -21.16
N GLN A 1022 -16.38 -53.84 -21.89
CA GLN A 1022 -17.17 -55.06 -22.08
C GLN A 1022 -17.48 -55.27 -23.56
N SER A 1023 -17.61 -56.54 -23.99
CA SER A 1023 -18.08 -56.86 -25.34
C SER A 1023 -19.61 -56.93 -25.43
N PHE A 1024 -20.15 -56.73 -26.63
CA PHE A 1024 -21.56 -57.02 -26.96
C PHE A 1024 -21.69 -57.74 -28.30
N SER A 1025 -22.80 -58.47 -28.49
CA SER A 1025 -23.03 -59.31 -29.69
C SER A 1025 -24.21 -58.88 -30.58
N SER A 1026 -25.07 -57.97 -30.13
CA SER A 1026 -26.11 -57.34 -30.98
C SER A 1026 -26.43 -55.92 -30.51
N ASP A 1027 -27.10 -55.15 -31.38
CA ASP A 1027 -27.58 -53.81 -31.09
C ASP A 1027 -28.47 -53.79 -29.81
N GLU A 1028 -29.33 -54.80 -29.61
CA GLU A 1028 -30.17 -54.92 -28.40
C GLU A 1028 -29.36 -55.15 -27.12
N ASP A 1029 -28.37 -56.04 -27.16
CA ASP A 1029 -27.46 -56.33 -26.04
C ASP A 1029 -26.63 -55.09 -25.65
N ALA A 1030 -26.21 -54.30 -26.64
CA ALA A 1030 -25.53 -53.02 -26.40
C ALA A 1030 -26.42 -52.01 -25.65
N ILE A 1031 -27.69 -51.88 -26.06
CA ILE A 1031 -28.65 -50.95 -25.45
C ILE A 1031 -29.10 -51.42 -24.06
N GLU A 1032 -29.33 -52.72 -23.88
CA GLU A 1032 -29.65 -53.29 -22.55
C GLU A 1032 -28.51 -53.01 -21.56
N LYS A 1033 -27.26 -53.29 -21.95
CA LYS A 1033 -26.07 -52.97 -21.14
C LYS A 1033 -25.90 -51.48 -20.89
N ALA A 1034 -26.15 -50.63 -21.89
CA ALA A 1034 -26.07 -49.18 -21.73
C ALA A 1034 -27.06 -48.66 -20.67
N ASN A 1035 -28.31 -49.14 -20.73
CA ASN A 1035 -29.40 -48.70 -19.85
C ASN A 1035 -29.45 -49.40 -18.48
N ASP A 1036 -28.78 -50.56 -18.31
CA ASP A 1036 -28.60 -51.26 -17.03
C ASP A 1036 -27.69 -50.47 -16.06
N THR A 1037 -28.25 -49.40 -15.52
CA THR A 1037 -27.63 -48.48 -14.57
C THR A 1037 -28.70 -47.62 -13.89
N GLU A 1038 -28.41 -47.13 -12.70
CA GLU A 1038 -29.25 -46.13 -12.02
C GLU A 1038 -29.02 -44.69 -12.52
N TYR A 1039 -27.92 -44.48 -13.25
CA TYR A 1039 -27.49 -43.20 -13.81
C TYR A 1039 -28.04 -42.99 -15.23
N GLY A 1040 -27.97 -41.75 -15.73
CA GLY A 1040 -28.44 -41.39 -17.06
C GLY A 1040 -28.00 -39.99 -17.49
N LEU A 1041 -26.75 -39.61 -17.24
CA LEU A 1041 -26.27 -38.26 -17.54
C LEU A 1041 -25.92 -38.08 -19.03
N GLY A 1042 -24.85 -38.72 -19.50
CA GLY A 1042 -24.43 -38.72 -20.90
C GLY A 1042 -24.30 -40.14 -21.47
N ALA A 1043 -24.15 -40.24 -22.79
CA ALA A 1043 -23.79 -41.45 -23.50
C ALA A 1043 -23.16 -41.12 -24.86
N ALA A 1044 -22.35 -42.01 -25.43
CA ALA A 1044 -21.77 -41.84 -26.76
C ALA A 1044 -21.97 -43.08 -27.64
N VAL A 1045 -22.16 -42.87 -28.96
CA VAL A 1045 -22.41 -43.94 -29.93
C VAL A 1045 -21.52 -43.74 -31.16
N PHE A 1046 -20.76 -44.76 -31.54
CA PHE A 1046 -19.88 -44.77 -32.70
C PHE A 1046 -20.37 -45.76 -33.74
N SER A 1047 -20.78 -45.25 -34.90
CA SER A 1047 -21.29 -46.01 -36.06
C SER A 1047 -21.31 -45.08 -37.29
N ARG A 1048 -21.02 -45.61 -38.46
CA ARG A 1048 -21.14 -44.90 -39.76
C ARG A 1048 -22.54 -45.05 -40.36
N ASP A 1049 -23.34 -46.02 -39.92
CA ASP A 1049 -24.76 -46.13 -40.23
C ASP A 1049 -25.59 -45.10 -39.44
N ILE A 1050 -26.09 -44.10 -40.15
CA ILE A 1050 -26.92 -43.02 -39.60
C ILE A 1050 -28.22 -43.53 -38.94
N VAL A 1051 -28.82 -44.62 -39.45
CA VAL A 1051 -30.06 -45.19 -38.91
C VAL A 1051 -29.78 -45.95 -37.62
N ARG A 1052 -28.71 -46.75 -37.58
CA ARG A 1052 -28.24 -47.45 -36.37
C ARG A 1052 -27.90 -46.44 -35.28
N ALA A 1053 -27.09 -45.42 -35.59
CA ALA A 1053 -26.67 -44.40 -34.64
C ALA A 1053 -27.86 -43.65 -34.01
N HIS A 1054 -28.83 -43.20 -34.81
CA HIS A 1054 -30.01 -42.49 -34.29
C HIS A 1054 -30.98 -43.40 -33.53
N LYS A 1055 -31.13 -44.67 -33.94
CA LYS A 1055 -31.93 -45.65 -33.17
C LYS A 1055 -31.31 -45.92 -31.80
N ALA A 1056 -30.00 -46.12 -31.75
CA ALA A 1056 -29.27 -46.29 -30.50
C ALA A 1056 -29.41 -45.06 -29.61
N ALA A 1057 -29.17 -43.85 -30.15
CA ALA A 1057 -29.29 -42.61 -29.39
C ALA A 1057 -30.72 -42.34 -28.87
N ALA A 1058 -31.75 -42.71 -29.61
CA ALA A 1058 -33.14 -42.60 -29.16
C ALA A 1058 -33.54 -43.66 -28.10
N ALA A 1059 -32.80 -44.77 -28.01
CA ALA A 1059 -33.10 -45.87 -27.08
C ALA A 1059 -32.28 -45.81 -25.78
N ILE A 1060 -31.19 -45.03 -25.73
CA ILE A 1060 -30.39 -44.84 -24.52
C ILE A 1060 -31.06 -43.83 -23.59
N GLU A 1061 -31.24 -44.21 -22.32
CA GLU A 1061 -31.89 -43.40 -21.28
C GLU A 1061 -30.91 -42.40 -20.65
N ALA A 1062 -30.36 -41.49 -21.47
CA ALA A 1062 -29.41 -40.47 -21.06
C ALA A 1062 -29.89 -39.04 -21.38
N GLY A 1063 -29.40 -38.08 -20.59
CA GLY A 1063 -29.65 -36.65 -20.77
C GLY A 1063 -29.11 -36.07 -22.07
N MET A 1064 -27.92 -36.54 -22.45
CA MET A 1064 -27.20 -36.17 -23.67
C MET A 1064 -26.70 -37.44 -24.35
N VAL A 1065 -26.75 -37.48 -25.68
CA VAL A 1065 -26.14 -38.56 -26.47
C VAL A 1065 -25.31 -37.98 -27.61
N TRP A 1066 -24.01 -38.26 -27.59
CA TRP A 1066 -23.08 -37.92 -28.66
C TRP A 1066 -23.06 -39.02 -29.73
N ILE A 1067 -23.01 -38.64 -31.01
CA ILE A 1067 -22.85 -39.57 -32.14
C ILE A 1067 -21.52 -39.26 -32.83
N ASN A 1068 -20.61 -40.22 -32.82
CA ASN A 1068 -19.24 -40.13 -33.35
C ASN A 1068 -18.34 -39.04 -32.70
N SER A 1069 -18.69 -38.58 -31.50
CA SER A 1069 -17.88 -37.72 -30.62
C SER A 1069 -18.10 -38.10 -29.15
N SER A 1070 -17.46 -37.41 -28.22
CA SER A 1070 -17.71 -37.56 -26.78
C SER A 1070 -17.21 -36.33 -26.02
N GLN A 1071 -17.99 -35.85 -25.04
CA GLN A 1071 -17.68 -34.70 -24.16
C GLN A 1071 -17.59 -33.32 -24.83
N ASP A 1072 -17.86 -33.18 -26.14
CA ASP A 1072 -18.04 -31.86 -26.73
C ASP A 1072 -19.33 -31.21 -26.18
N SER A 1073 -19.17 -30.04 -25.55
CA SER A 1073 -20.23 -29.22 -24.98
C SER A 1073 -20.52 -27.99 -25.85
N HIS A 1074 -21.69 -27.38 -25.63
CA HIS A 1074 -21.96 -26.03 -26.10
C HIS A 1074 -23.00 -25.38 -25.20
N PHE A 1075 -22.69 -24.20 -24.65
CA PHE A 1075 -23.52 -23.44 -23.71
C PHE A 1075 -24.99 -23.20 -24.11
N SER A 1076 -25.34 -23.33 -25.40
CA SER A 1076 -26.72 -23.24 -25.89
C SER A 1076 -27.53 -24.55 -25.85
N ILE A 1077 -26.88 -25.69 -25.63
CA ILE A 1077 -27.49 -27.03 -25.59
C ILE A 1077 -27.84 -27.36 -24.13
N PRO A 1078 -29.04 -27.89 -23.83
CA PRO A 1078 -29.40 -28.25 -22.46
C PRO A 1078 -28.55 -29.43 -21.97
N PHE A 1079 -27.97 -29.26 -20.78
CA PHE A 1079 -27.26 -30.30 -20.04
C PHE A 1079 -28.18 -30.85 -18.94
N GLY A 1080 -28.12 -32.16 -18.70
CA GLY A 1080 -28.57 -32.71 -17.41
C GLY A 1080 -29.28 -34.06 -17.41
N GLY A 1081 -29.35 -34.67 -16.23
CA GLY A 1081 -29.55 -36.13 -16.10
C GLY A 1081 -30.97 -36.69 -16.30
N TYR A 1082 -31.02 -37.97 -16.71
CA TYR A 1082 -32.14 -38.89 -16.48
C TYR A 1082 -31.94 -39.68 -15.18
N LYS A 1083 -32.98 -40.38 -14.72
CA LYS A 1083 -32.96 -41.30 -13.57
C LYS A 1083 -32.38 -40.63 -12.31
N GLN A 1084 -31.34 -41.21 -11.69
CA GLN A 1084 -30.70 -40.64 -10.51
C GLN A 1084 -29.59 -39.64 -10.85
N SER A 1085 -29.25 -39.43 -12.12
CA SER A 1085 -28.23 -38.44 -12.52
C SER A 1085 -28.72 -37.00 -12.42
N GLY A 1086 -30.02 -36.71 -12.39
CA GLY A 1086 -30.46 -35.33 -12.17
C GLY A 1086 -31.97 -35.08 -12.15
N ILE A 1087 -32.33 -33.84 -11.81
CA ILE A 1087 -33.68 -33.27 -11.86
C ILE A 1087 -33.57 -31.85 -12.40
N GLY A 1088 -34.25 -31.57 -13.52
CA GLY A 1088 -34.14 -30.30 -14.24
C GLY A 1088 -33.09 -30.37 -15.36
N ARG A 1089 -32.71 -29.21 -15.90
CA ARG A 1089 -31.64 -29.05 -16.90
C ARG A 1089 -30.93 -27.73 -16.65
N GLU A 1090 -29.63 -27.71 -16.87
CA GLU A 1090 -28.82 -26.50 -16.96
C GLU A 1090 -28.45 -26.21 -18.43
N LEU A 1091 -27.80 -25.08 -18.69
CA LEU A 1091 -27.49 -24.56 -20.03
C LEU A 1091 -28.71 -24.34 -20.97
N GLY A 1092 -28.45 -23.69 -22.11
CA GLY A 1092 -29.45 -23.36 -23.11
C GLY A 1092 -30.65 -22.54 -22.60
N GLN A 1093 -31.74 -22.56 -23.36
CA GLN A 1093 -33.01 -21.93 -22.97
C GLN A 1093 -33.71 -22.66 -21.81
N TYR A 1094 -33.47 -23.97 -21.66
CA TYR A 1094 -34.16 -24.82 -20.68
C TYR A 1094 -33.84 -24.42 -19.23
N ALA A 1095 -32.58 -24.06 -18.94
CA ALA A 1095 -32.16 -23.57 -17.63
C ALA A 1095 -32.99 -22.38 -17.13
N LEU A 1096 -33.41 -21.48 -18.04
CA LEU A 1096 -34.22 -20.30 -17.68
C LEU A 1096 -35.51 -20.72 -16.96
N SER A 1097 -36.14 -21.82 -17.36
CA SER A 1097 -37.34 -22.33 -16.70
C SER A 1097 -37.10 -22.69 -15.23
N ALA A 1098 -35.93 -23.26 -14.91
CA ALA A 1098 -35.55 -23.66 -13.56
C ALA A 1098 -35.26 -22.47 -12.64
N TYR A 1099 -34.95 -21.31 -13.22
CA TYR A 1099 -34.76 -20.03 -12.55
C TYR A 1099 -35.94 -19.08 -12.80
N THR A 1100 -37.15 -19.57 -13.11
CA THR A 1100 -38.31 -18.69 -13.28
C THR A 1100 -39.57 -19.23 -12.61
N GLN A 1101 -40.16 -18.46 -11.70
CA GLN A 1101 -41.49 -18.75 -11.16
C GLN A 1101 -42.60 -18.22 -12.06
N VAL A 1102 -43.44 -19.13 -12.58
CA VAL A 1102 -44.54 -18.79 -13.51
C VAL A 1102 -45.74 -18.23 -12.75
N LYS A 1103 -45.95 -16.91 -12.85
CA LYS A 1103 -47.08 -16.23 -12.21
C LYS A 1103 -48.18 -15.93 -13.22
N ALA A 1104 -49.29 -16.69 -13.16
CA ALA A 1104 -50.48 -16.41 -13.96
C ALA A 1104 -51.27 -15.22 -13.39
N VAL A 1105 -51.51 -14.21 -14.22
CA VAL A 1105 -52.31 -13.03 -13.89
C VAL A 1105 -53.60 -13.06 -14.70
N HIS A 1106 -54.73 -12.92 -14.02
CA HIS A 1106 -56.06 -12.86 -14.64
C HIS A 1106 -56.64 -11.47 -14.47
N VAL A 1107 -57.02 -10.83 -15.57
CA VAL A 1107 -57.72 -9.54 -15.59
C VAL A 1107 -59.13 -9.78 -16.11
N ASN A 1108 -60.12 -9.52 -15.25
CA ASN A 1108 -61.52 -9.54 -15.61
C ASN A 1108 -61.87 -8.26 -16.39
N LEU A 1109 -62.45 -8.40 -17.58
CA LEU A 1109 -62.76 -7.27 -18.47
C LEU A 1109 -64.28 -7.04 -18.64
N GLY A 1110 -65.14 -7.81 -17.98
CA GLY A 1110 -66.59 -7.60 -18.08
C GLY A 1110 -67.51 -8.60 -17.39
N THR A 1111 -66.98 -9.64 -16.72
CA THR A 1111 -67.79 -10.63 -16.00
C THR A 1111 -68.04 -10.15 -14.57
N TRP A 1112 -69.17 -9.50 -14.33
CA TRP A 1112 -69.58 -9.05 -12.99
C TRP A 1112 -70.54 -10.07 -12.37
N LEU A 1113 -70.43 -10.30 -11.05
CA LEU A 1113 -71.38 -11.07 -10.24
C LEU A 1113 -72.54 -10.17 -9.78
#